data_AF-A0A2N1PCL4-F1
#
_entry.id   AF-A0A2N1PCL4-F1
#
_cell.length_a   1.000
_cell.length_b   1.000
_cell.length_c   1.000
_cell.angle_alpha   90.00
_cell.angle_beta   90.00
_cell.angle_gamma   90.00
#
_symmetry.space_group_name_H-M   'P 1'
#
loop_
_entity.id
_entity.type
_entity.pdbx_description
1 polymer ?
#
loop_
_entity_poly.entity_id
_entity_poly.type
_entity_poly.pdbx_seq_one_letter_code
_entity_poly.pdbx_strand_id
1 'polypeptide(L)'
;MSVYSKIISLFIFGIILAAIPFSAVLGATLSPSLDDMLENSAVMDSMVSIIVFVDGGADGRAAKAAAIGETTLRGRHETVVTGLKSAGYRALQNVKSEIHRIFPNADIQEYWIAPALVLEIPVSLIPAIANINGVETIIENAEVELIEPVESIPAPAKTAQIYNHITSLNIPALWNIGITGRGRLVCSFDTGVEGSHPALSSKWRGNTVANSTAWFAPTSIDSIPFDKTGHGTHTMGLMVGSAGADSFGVAPAAEWITAAVIDQGQVLSKTISDILAAFQWAADPDGNPATVSDMPDVILNSWGIPTTVLPACDATFNQVMDNVEAAGIVTIFAAGNEGPTPKSLRLPANRASSPLNAFAVGAIDQTTNVVATFSSRGPSSCDTTQIKPEVVAPGVNLYSCTKDGTYTLKTGTSMAAPLIAGMVALLRQYNPDATVAEIKNAIIQSARDLGTPGEDNNYGYGLPDAFKALSFIPAPPVPDVYVSGKIIGGDGIAMPGETFDLFVRLEIPGGSTDTMTAFISTDAPGVHILDNEALFFFSNKSIYSVNISPFVIKFDSSLIHGSEVNFSLYMQLPYQPDFDTLALGLTVGHEPKGNMFTHMTSSLELTVSDFGQFGFGPNSIYPAGGVGLKFRGSENLLYEAGIIVGRNSLLLSSSVRDSSCHAYVSDFGAQEQLATVYPDFDGGYNSTARFTDNESSIPIPVTLSQSVSSYDAAGDDGFLIVKYNIINNSNENLNGIYFGFLCDVDLSEAGDMTAITDDNSLIYQSGDNVLAGIQPLTGFNGLRTIANTGGKKGLTEAEKYNYISYKGIDADRDIPGDYMTLVSFGPFNLAPGASREIAFALVMGESLGELQAYAFRAKEKYNIMTDIIIQNRILPRDFTLHQNYPNPFNPVTGIRFDIDRATQVELSVFNTLGQKVITLFDDHAAAGSYEVVWDGTNRTGQEVASGLYFYKLTTAESSETRKMLLVK
;
A
#
# COMPACT_ATOMS: atom_id res chain seq x y z
N MET A 1 22.27 92.64 29.70
CA MET A 1 23.08 93.56 28.86
C MET A 1 23.58 92.72 27.68
N SER A 2 22.86 92.72 26.55
CA SER A 2 23.15 93.41 25.27
C SER A 2 24.11 92.59 24.35
N VAL A 3 24.00 92.46 23.02
CA VAL A 3 22.94 92.16 21.99
C VAL A 3 23.62 92.32 20.60
N TYR A 4 23.59 91.27 19.75
CA TYR A 4 23.60 91.22 18.24
C TYR A 4 24.88 91.63 17.44
N SER A 5 25.21 91.16 16.21
CA SER A 5 24.55 90.60 14.98
C SER A 5 25.64 89.90 14.09
N LYS A 6 25.53 88.73 13.41
CA LYS A 6 24.80 88.19 12.21
C LYS A 6 25.37 88.51 10.78
N ILE A 7 25.33 87.50 9.88
CA ILE A 7 25.44 87.41 8.37
C ILE A 7 26.80 86.84 7.83
N ILE A 8 26.95 85.64 7.25
CA ILE A 8 26.53 84.95 5.98
C ILE A 8 27.07 85.57 4.67
N SER A 9 27.86 84.82 3.88
CA SER A 9 28.30 85.19 2.52
C SER A 9 28.18 84.02 1.54
N LEU A 10 27.56 84.32 0.39
CA LEU A 10 27.47 83.55 -0.85
C LEU A 10 28.85 83.32 -1.49
N PHE A 11 28.98 82.21 -2.24
CA PHE A 11 29.76 82.21 -3.49
C PHE A 11 29.02 81.42 -4.58
N ILE A 12 28.78 82.10 -5.68
CA ILE A 12 28.25 81.61 -6.96
C ILE A 12 29.42 81.08 -7.78
N PHE A 13 29.26 79.92 -8.44
CA PHE A 13 30.02 79.60 -9.64
C PHE A 13 29.07 79.06 -10.70
N GLY A 14 28.88 79.83 -11.77
CA GLY A 14 28.20 79.38 -12.98
C GLY A 14 29.18 78.61 -13.86
N ILE A 15 28.74 77.46 -14.38
CA ILE A 15 29.38 76.78 -15.50
C ILE A 15 28.36 76.63 -16.62
N ILE A 16 28.86 76.95 -17.80
CA ILE A 16 28.24 77.07 -19.12
C ILE A 16 27.48 75.79 -19.52
N LEU A 17 26.21 75.95 -19.91
CA LEU A 17 25.42 74.96 -20.62
C LEU A 17 25.98 74.82 -22.04
N ALA A 18 26.80 73.80 -22.27
CA ALA A 18 27.02 73.26 -23.60
C ALA A 18 26.08 72.05 -23.75
N ALA A 19 25.08 72.17 -24.61
CA ALA A 19 24.23 71.07 -25.03
C ALA A 19 25.09 70.06 -25.81
N ILE A 20 25.61 69.06 -25.11
CA ILE A 20 26.11 67.82 -25.69
C ILE A 20 24.93 66.84 -25.57
N PRO A 21 24.44 66.21 -26.64
CA PRO A 21 23.46 65.13 -26.50
C PRO A 21 24.17 64.00 -25.75
N PHE A 22 23.79 63.81 -24.49
CA PHE A 22 24.31 62.73 -23.67
C PHE A 22 23.60 61.45 -24.11
N SER A 23 24.01 60.88 -25.24
CA SER A 23 23.68 59.49 -25.55
C SER A 23 24.56 58.59 -24.68
N ALA A 24 24.34 58.62 -23.36
CA ALA A 24 24.82 57.55 -22.50
C ALA A 24 24.01 56.30 -22.86
N VAL A 25 24.68 55.27 -23.34
CA VAL A 25 24.08 53.94 -23.46
C VAL A 25 23.79 53.48 -22.04
N LEU A 26 22.51 53.46 -21.67
CA LEU A 26 22.07 52.93 -20.37
C LEU A 26 22.34 51.42 -20.33
N GLY A 27 22.63 50.89 -19.13
CA GLY A 27 22.84 49.46 -18.91
C GLY A 27 21.59 48.59 -19.07
N ALA A 28 20.40 49.18 -18.91
CA ALA A 28 19.09 48.54 -19.00
C ALA A 28 18.19 49.17 -20.07
N THR A 29 17.20 48.43 -20.55
CA THR A 29 16.18 48.92 -21.50
C THR A 29 15.07 49.64 -20.74
N LEU A 30 14.64 50.81 -21.22
CA LEU A 30 13.50 51.55 -20.68
C LEU A 30 12.27 51.38 -21.56
N SER A 31 11.07 51.47 -20.98
CA SER A 31 9.84 51.59 -21.76
C SER A 31 9.77 52.94 -22.48
N PRO A 32 9.06 53.04 -23.61
CA PRO A 32 8.91 54.31 -24.35
C PRO A 32 8.33 55.45 -23.50
N SER A 33 7.41 55.13 -22.59
CA SER A 33 6.80 56.10 -21.68
C SER A 33 7.83 56.73 -20.73
N LEU A 34 8.74 55.91 -20.18
CA LEU A 34 9.80 56.41 -19.30
C LEU A 34 10.86 57.22 -20.07
N ASP A 35 11.18 56.82 -21.32
CA ASP A 35 12.04 57.62 -22.19
C ASP A 35 11.43 59.01 -22.45
N ASP A 36 10.14 59.09 -22.79
CA ASP A 36 9.42 60.35 -22.99
C ASP A 36 9.42 61.23 -21.72
N MET A 37 9.30 60.61 -20.54
CA MET A 37 9.37 61.32 -19.25
C MET A 37 10.77 61.90 -19.00
N LEU A 38 11.83 61.18 -19.37
CA LEU A 38 13.22 61.63 -19.22
C LEU A 38 13.59 62.77 -20.18
N GLU A 39 12.95 62.85 -21.34
CA GLU A 39 13.10 63.97 -22.28
C GLU A 39 12.36 65.23 -21.82
N ASN A 40 11.38 65.10 -20.92
CA ASN A 40 10.58 66.20 -20.43
C ASN A 40 11.10 66.77 -19.09
N SER A 41 11.87 67.87 -19.17
CA SER A 41 12.44 68.52 -17.98
C SER A 41 11.43 68.96 -16.92
N ALA A 42 10.14 69.10 -17.26
CA ALA A 42 9.09 69.52 -16.32
C ALA A 42 8.68 68.43 -15.32
N VAL A 43 8.95 67.15 -15.61
CA VAL A 43 8.52 66.01 -14.76
C VAL A 43 9.67 65.33 -14.01
N MET A 44 10.89 65.85 -14.09
CA MET A 44 12.09 65.21 -13.51
C MET A 44 12.04 64.99 -11.98
N ASP A 45 11.33 65.86 -11.26
CA ASP A 45 11.12 65.75 -9.81
C ASP A 45 9.79 65.06 -9.44
N SER A 46 8.99 64.67 -10.44
CA SER A 46 7.75 63.95 -10.21
C SER A 46 8.03 62.50 -9.84
N MET A 47 7.27 61.97 -8.89
CA MET A 47 7.33 60.56 -8.50
C MET A 47 6.61 59.70 -9.54
N VAL A 48 7.17 58.54 -9.84
CA VAL A 48 6.58 57.54 -10.73
C VAL A 48 6.77 56.15 -10.12
N SER A 49 5.74 55.31 -10.20
CA SER A 49 5.84 53.89 -9.83
C SER A 49 6.44 53.11 -10.99
N ILE A 50 7.55 52.44 -10.74
CA ILE A 50 8.29 51.66 -11.74
C ILE A 50 8.44 50.20 -11.30
N ILE A 51 8.60 49.32 -12.27
CA ILE A 51 9.00 47.93 -12.10
C ILE A 51 10.40 47.76 -12.68
N VAL A 52 11.33 47.29 -11.86
CA VAL A 52 12.72 47.01 -12.22
C VAL A 52 12.89 45.50 -12.34
N PHE A 53 12.93 44.99 -13.57
CA PHE A 53 13.20 43.58 -13.84
C PHE A 53 14.71 43.31 -13.76
N VAL A 54 15.05 42.22 -13.08
CA VAL A 54 16.43 41.79 -12.80
C VAL A 54 16.69 40.47 -13.52
N ASP A 55 17.90 40.26 -14.06
CA ASP A 55 18.27 38.95 -14.60
C ASP A 55 18.17 37.93 -13.47
N GLY A 56 17.19 37.03 -13.58
CA GLY A 56 17.00 35.92 -12.65
C GLY A 56 18.16 34.91 -12.65
N GLY A 57 19.15 35.10 -13.52
CA GLY A 57 20.40 34.37 -13.55
C GLY A 57 20.28 32.97 -14.16
N ALA A 58 21.43 32.29 -14.28
CA ALA A 58 21.49 30.91 -14.77
C ALA A 58 20.72 29.92 -13.88
N ASP A 59 20.58 30.23 -12.58
CA ASP A 59 19.98 29.36 -11.57
C ASP A 59 18.46 29.16 -11.79
N GLY A 60 17.70 30.21 -12.13
CA GLY A 60 16.28 30.09 -12.44
C GLY A 60 16.02 29.32 -13.75
N ARG A 61 16.92 29.44 -14.72
CA ARG A 61 16.91 28.63 -15.96
C ARG A 61 17.28 27.17 -15.68
N ALA A 62 18.24 26.94 -14.79
CA ALA A 62 18.67 25.61 -14.37
C ALA A 62 17.57 24.87 -13.58
N ALA A 63 16.82 25.55 -12.72
CA ALA A 63 15.68 24.96 -12.00
C ALA A 63 14.59 24.46 -12.95
N LYS A 64 14.25 25.25 -13.96
CA LYS A 64 13.30 24.84 -15.02
C LYS A 64 13.84 23.67 -15.85
N ALA A 65 15.13 23.65 -16.13
CA ALA A 65 15.75 22.53 -16.84
C ALA A 65 15.77 21.24 -15.99
N ALA A 66 16.00 21.35 -14.67
CA ALA A 66 15.96 20.22 -13.75
C ALA A 66 14.55 19.61 -13.65
N ALA A 67 13.52 20.46 -13.65
CA ALA A 67 12.12 20.01 -13.63
C ALA A 67 11.70 19.18 -14.87
N ILE A 68 12.45 19.23 -15.98
CA ILE A 68 12.20 18.35 -17.15
C ILE A 68 12.39 16.86 -16.77
N GLY A 69 13.28 16.57 -15.82
CA GLY A 69 13.53 15.20 -15.35
C GLY A 69 12.50 14.68 -14.34
N GLU A 70 11.58 15.53 -13.86
CA GLU A 70 10.60 15.20 -12.83
C GLU A 70 9.31 14.65 -13.45
N THR A 71 8.96 13.42 -13.08
CA THR A 71 7.77 12.72 -13.61
C THR A 71 6.48 13.17 -12.95
N THR A 72 6.54 13.62 -11.69
CA THR A 72 5.35 14.03 -10.92
C THR A 72 5.13 15.55 -10.96
N LEU A 73 3.87 15.98 -10.87
CA LEU A 73 3.51 17.38 -10.74
C LEU A 73 4.16 18.02 -9.52
N ARG A 74 4.19 17.30 -8.39
CA ARG A 74 4.85 17.80 -7.18
C ARG A 74 6.34 18.02 -7.37
N GLY A 75 7.06 17.02 -7.90
CA GLY A 75 8.50 17.13 -8.11
C GLY A 75 8.84 18.32 -9.00
N ARG A 76 8.08 18.53 -10.08
CA ARG A 76 8.21 19.70 -10.95
C ARG A 76 7.96 21.01 -10.21
N HIS A 77 6.82 21.10 -9.52
CA HIS A 77 6.44 22.31 -8.81
C HIS A 77 7.45 22.71 -7.74
N GLU A 78 7.79 21.79 -6.85
CA GLU A 78 8.72 22.02 -5.74
C GLU A 78 10.10 22.43 -6.26
N THR A 79 10.59 21.76 -7.31
CA THR A 79 11.87 22.08 -7.97
C THR A 79 11.86 23.49 -8.55
N VAL A 80 10.81 23.85 -9.28
CA VAL A 80 10.70 25.16 -9.94
C VAL A 80 10.55 26.26 -8.91
N VAL A 81 9.58 26.17 -7.99
CA VAL A 81 9.30 27.24 -7.02
C VAL A 81 10.47 27.44 -6.06
N THR A 82 11.08 26.37 -5.55
CA THR A 82 12.27 26.48 -4.69
C THR A 82 13.46 27.10 -5.45
N GLY A 83 13.67 26.69 -6.70
CA GLY A 83 14.69 27.25 -7.57
C GLY A 83 14.48 28.75 -7.84
N LEU A 84 13.25 29.17 -8.15
CA LEU A 84 12.90 30.57 -8.40
C LEU A 84 13.06 31.43 -7.15
N LYS A 85 12.59 30.96 -5.97
CA LYS A 85 12.77 31.68 -4.70
C LYS A 85 14.25 31.88 -4.37
N SER A 86 15.06 30.84 -4.50
CA SER A 86 16.49 30.91 -4.17
C SER A 86 17.31 31.75 -5.16
N ALA A 87 17.07 31.61 -6.46
CA ALA A 87 17.72 32.40 -7.51
C ALA A 87 17.29 33.87 -7.44
N GLY A 88 15.98 34.11 -7.36
CA GLY A 88 15.38 35.44 -7.24
C GLY A 88 15.91 36.18 -6.03
N TYR A 89 15.98 35.53 -4.85
CA TYR A 89 16.53 36.16 -3.64
C TYR A 89 17.94 36.74 -3.87
N ARG A 90 18.86 35.97 -4.46
CA ARG A 90 20.24 36.44 -4.69
C ARG A 90 20.32 37.63 -5.65
N ALA A 91 19.58 37.55 -6.76
CA ALA A 91 19.57 38.59 -7.78
C ALA A 91 18.95 39.89 -7.23
N LEU A 92 17.81 39.78 -6.53
CA LEU A 92 17.07 40.91 -6.00
C LEU A 92 17.82 41.63 -4.88
N GLN A 93 18.48 40.92 -3.97
CA GLN A 93 19.20 41.57 -2.85
C GLN A 93 20.37 42.45 -3.31
N ASN A 94 21.06 42.08 -4.39
CA ASN A 94 22.15 42.89 -4.97
C ASN A 94 21.62 44.22 -5.52
N VAL A 95 20.59 44.15 -6.37
CA VAL A 95 19.98 45.35 -6.97
C VAL A 95 19.31 46.21 -5.92
N LYS A 96 18.57 45.60 -4.97
CA LYS A 96 17.92 46.29 -3.87
C LYS A 96 18.90 47.11 -3.02
N SER A 97 20.06 46.54 -2.70
CA SER A 97 21.10 47.22 -1.92
C SER A 97 21.66 48.45 -2.65
N GLU A 98 21.85 48.37 -3.97
CA GLU A 98 22.28 49.51 -4.79
C GLU A 98 21.18 50.56 -4.95
N ILE A 99 19.91 50.15 -5.08
CA ILE A 99 18.77 51.08 -5.08
C ILE A 99 18.72 51.85 -3.75
N HIS A 100 18.88 51.20 -2.59
CA HIS A 100 18.94 51.89 -1.30
C HIS A 100 20.17 52.79 -1.16
N ARG A 101 21.26 52.56 -1.90
CA ARG A 101 22.39 53.50 -1.95
C ARG A 101 22.05 54.76 -2.73
N ILE A 102 21.26 54.64 -3.80
CA ILE A 102 20.82 55.76 -4.65
C ILE A 102 19.65 56.52 -4.01
N PHE A 103 18.69 55.79 -3.43
CA PHE A 103 17.48 56.29 -2.82
C PHE A 103 17.23 55.60 -1.46
N PRO A 104 17.85 56.09 -0.36
CA PRO A 104 17.87 55.40 0.95
C PRO A 104 16.53 55.08 1.60
N ASN A 105 15.49 55.84 1.27
CA ASN A 105 14.16 55.65 1.84
C ASN A 105 13.20 54.97 0.85
N ALA A 106 13.71 54.29 -0.18
CA ALA A 106 12.88 53.56 -1.13
C ALA A 106 12.11 52.45 -0.42
N ASP A 107 10.78 52.50 -0.52
CA ASP A 107 9.92 51.36 -0.21
C ASP A 107 9.90 50.43 -1.42
N ILE A 108 10.30 49.18 -1.23
CA ILE A 108 10.57 48.24 -2.32
C ILE A 108 9.81 46.95 -2.07
N GLN A 109 8.90 46.63 -3.00
CA GLN A 109 8.21 45.35 -3.07
C GLN A 109 8.99 44.39 -3.98
N GLU A 110 9.15 43.14 -3.56
CA GLU A 110 9.93 42.11 -4.25
C GLU A 110 9.04 41.02 -4.83
N TYR A 111 9.38 40.54 -6.03
CA TYR A 111 8.72 39.41 -6.69
C TYR A 111 9.75 38.36 -7.10
N TRP A 112 9.58 37.12 -6.62
CA TRP A 112 10.45 36.00 -6.99
C TRP A 112 9.94 35.24 -8.22
N ILE A 113 8.64 35.25 -8.49
CA ILE A 113 8.05 34.51 -9.62
C ILE A 113 8.53 35.06 -10.97
N ALA A 114 8.79 36.36 -11.03
CA ALA A 114 9.57 37.02 -12.06
C ALA A 114 10.44 38.04 -11.31
N PRO A 115 11.76 37.82 -11.17
CA PRO A 115 12.64 38.67 -10.38
C PRO A 115 12.48 40.15 -10.71
N ALA A 116 11.72 40.85 -9.86
CA ALA A 116 11.39 42.24 -10.05
C ALA A 116 11.30 42.99 -8.72
N LEU A 117 11.63 44.28 -8.78
CA LEU A 117 11.48 45.23 -7.68
C LEU A 117 10.50 46.32 -8.09
N VAL A 118 9.53 46.63 -7.25
CA VAL A 118 8.57 47.72 -7.48
C VAL A 118 8.77 48.81 -6.44
N LEU A 119 8.88 50.05 -6.91
CA LEU A 119 9.12 51.21 -6.06
C LEU A 119 8.59 52.49 -6.70
N GLU A 120 8.30 53.47 -5.86
CA GLU A 120 8.01 54.84 -6.28
C GLU A 120 9.29 55.68 -6.24
N ILE A 121 9.64 56.35 -7.34
CA ILE A 121 10.91 57.10 -7.43
C ILE A 121 10.77 58.38 -8.26
N PRO A 122 11.57 59.44 -7.99
CA PRO A 122 11.68 60.58 -8.91
C PRO A 122 12.21 60.14 -10.28
N VAL A 123 11.61 60.66 -11.35
CA VAL A 123 12.04 60.40 -12.74
C VAL A 123 13.54 60.63 -12.94
N SER A 124 14.11 61.66 -12.28
CA SER A 124 15.54 61.99 -12.33
C SER A 124 16.50 60.90 -11.84
N LEU A 125 16.04 59.93 -11.05
CA LEU A 125 16.89 58.85 -10.54
C LEU A 125 16.82 57.55 -11.38
N ILE A 126 15.89 57.45 -12.34
CA ILE A 126 15.74 56.27 -13.20
C ILE A 126 17.04 55.91 -13.94
N PRO A 127 17.79 56.87 -14.53
CA PRO A 127 19.06 56.55 -15.21
C PRO A 127 20.12 55.95 -14.28
N ALA A 128 20.08 56.29 -12.98
CA ALA A 128 21.01 55.73 -12.00
C ALA A 128 20.66 54.26 -11.69
N ILE A 129 19.37 53.94 -11.58
CA ILE A 129 18.91 52.54 -11.42
C ILE A 129 19.19 51.72 -12.67
N ALA A 130 18.95 52.27 -13.86
CA ALA A 130 19.19 51.60 -15.14
C ALA A 130 20.67 51.22 -15.38
N ASN A 131 21.61 51.77 -14.62
CA ASN A 131 23.03 51.45 -14.70
C ASN A 131 23.51 50.50 -13.58
N ILE A 132 22.61 50.02 -12.72
CA ILE A 132 22.95 48.98 -11.73
C ILE A 132 23.19 47.66 -12.48
N ASN A 133 24.29 46.99 -12.15
CA ASN A 133 24.61 45.67 -12.71
C ASN A 133 23.52 44.65 -12.32
N GLY A 134 22.93 43.98 -13.32
CA GLY A 134 21.88 42.98 -13.14
C GLY A 134 20.46 43.50 -13.44
N VAL A 135 20.27 44.82 -13.60
CA VAL A 135 19.00 45.36 -14.08
C VAL A 135 18.90 45.17 -15.59
N GLU A 136 17.82 44.54 -16.05
CA GLU A 136 17.59 44.26 -17.48
C GLU A 136 16.67 45.29 -18.12
N THR A 137 15.51 45.51 -17.50
CA THR A 137 14.45 46.37 -18.05
C THR A 137 13.78 47.15 -16.92
N ILE A 138 13.44 48.41 -17.17
CA ILE A 138 12.62 49.22 -16.29
C ILE A 138 11.39 49.68 -17.07
N ILE A 139 10.22 49.43 -16.50
CA ILE A 139 8.93 49.87 -17.06
C ILE A 139 8.14 50.66 -16.02
N GLU A 140 7.20 51.46 -16.48
CA GLU A 140 6.16 52.03 -15.63
C GLU A 140 5.24 50.93 -15.09
N ASN A 141 4.78 51.08 -13.86
CA ASN A 141 3.79 50.20 -13.27
C ASN A 141 2.38 50.58 -13.79
N ALA A 142 2.11 50.27 -15.06
CA ALA A 142 0.87 50.66 -15.74
C ALA A 142 -0.37 49.92 -15.21
N GLU A 143 -1.53 50.52 -15.45
CA GLU A 143 -2.84 49.91 -15.15
C GLU A 143 -3.18 48.79 -16.16
N VAL A 144 -3.83 47.74 -15.67
CA VAL A 144 -4.38 46.63 -16.44
C VAL A 144 -5.90 46.77 -16.56
N GLU A 145 -6.45 46.39 -17.71
CA GLU A 145 -7.88 46.54 -17.99
C GLU A 145 -8.62 45.21 -18.06
N LEU A 146 -9.86 45.21 -17.59
CA LEU A 146 -10.80 44.11 -17.81
C LEU A 146 -11.12 43.98 -19.30
N ILE A 147 -11.25 42.75 -19.79
CA ILE A 147 -11.89 42.50 -21.09
C ILE A 147 -13.39 42.47 -20.82
N GLU A 148 -14.01 43.65 -20.92
CA GLU A 148 -15.44 43.85 -20.65
C GLU A 148 -16.32 42.96 -21.55
N PRO A 149 -17.40 42.38 -21.01
CA PRO A 149 -18.40 41.70 -21.81
C PRO A 149 -18.97 42.63 -22.88
N VAL A 150 -19.15 42.09 -24.08
CA VAL A 150 -19.78 42.80 -25.19
C VAL A 150 -21.27 43.01 -24.93
N GLU A 151 -21.90 42.04 -24.27
CA GLU A 151 -23.31 42.11 -23.92
C GLU A 151 -23.56 41.38 -22.59
N SER A 152 -24.51 41.90 -21.81
CA SER A 152 -25.03 41.26 -20.59
C SER A 152 -26.54 41.44 -20.56
N ILE A 153 -27.29 40.34 -20.61
CA ILE A 153 -28.75 40.36 -20.55
C ILE A 153 -29.27 39.44 -19.43
N PRO A 154 -30.45 39.74 -18.84
CA PRO A 154 -31.05 38.87 -17.83
C PRO A 154 -31.21 37.44 -18.34
N ALA A 155 -30.88 36.45 -17.51
CA ALA A 155 -31.10 35.06 -17.87
C ALA A 155 -32.60 34.70 -17.79
N PRO A 156 -33.09 33.77 -18.64
CA PRO A 156 -34.42 33.21 -18.49
C PRO A 156 -34.56 32.43 -17.17
N ALA A 157 -35.80 32.19 -16.75
CA ALA A 157 -36.07 31.39 -15.56
C ALA A 157 -35.46 29.98 -15.68
N LYS A 158 -34.93 29.48 -14.56
CA LYS A 158 -34.18 28.22 -14.47
C LYS A 158 -34.99 27.03 -15.03
N THR A 159 -34.44 26.36 -16.03
CA THR A 159 -34.91 25.05 -16.51
C THR A 159 -33.76 24.07 -16.43
N ALA A 160 -33.94 22.94 -15.74
CA ALA A 160 -32.92 21.89 -15.69
C ALA A 160 -32.70 21.33 -17.11
N GLN A 161 -31.61 21.74 -17.76
CA GLN A 161 -31.26 21.35 -19.12
C GLN A 161 -29.73 21.32 -19.24
N ILE A 162 -29.20 20.41 -20.05
CA ILE A 162 -27.79 20.46 -20.45
C ILE A 162 -27.61 21.65 -21.40
N TYR A 163 -26.70 22.56 -21.05
CA TYR A 163 -26.44 23.79 -21.81
C TYR A 163 -25.64 23.49 -23.09
N ASN A 164 -25.89 24.24 -24.17
CA ASN A 164 -25.24 24.02 -25.46
C ASN A 164 -23.71 24.17 -25.39
N HIS A 165 -23.19 25.05 -24.52
CA HIS A 165 -21.75 25.21 -24.33
C HIS A 165 -21.09 23.99 -23.67
N ILE A 166 -21.84 23.19 -22.90
CA ILE A 166 -21.36 21.94 -22.31
C ILE A 166 -21.36 20.82 -23.35
N THR A 167 -22.42 20.70 -24.16
CA THR A 167 -22.51 19.65 -25.18
C THR A 167 -21.58 19.87 -26.36
N SER A 168 -21.37 21.13 -26.78
CA SER A 168 -20.51 21.47 -27.93
C SER A 168 -19.04 21.10 -27.72
N LEU A 169 -18.57 21.06 -26.46
CA LEU A 169 -17.23 20.61 -26.07
C LEU A 169 -17.19 19.12 -25.68
N ASN A 170 -18.30 18.38 -25.85
CA ASN A 170 -18.43 16.96 -25.49
C ASN A 170 -18.15 16.64 -24.01
N ILE A 171 -18.43 17.59 -23.10
CA ILE A 171 -18.21 17.42 -21.66
C ILE A 171 -19.02 16.26 -21.03
N PRO A 172 -20.30 16.02 -21.37
CA PRO A 172 -21.10 14.98 -20.71
C PRO A 172 -20.51 13.57 -20.85
N ALA A 173 -19.73 13.30 -21.90
CA ALA A 173 -19.04 12.03 -22.07
C ALA A 173 -18.00 11.76 -20.98
N LEU A 174 -17.30 12.79 -20.48
CA LEU A 174 -16.40 12.66 -19.32
C LEU A 174 -17.16 12.48 -18.02
N TRP A 175 -18.23 13.24 -17.81
CA TRP A 175 -19.05 13.13 -16.60
C TRP A 175 -19.61 11.72 -16.44
N ASN A 176 -20.03 11.08 -17.54
CA ASN A 176 -20.56 9.71 -17.55
C ASN A 176 -19.53 8.65 -17.12
N ILE A 177 -18.24 8.94 -17.23
CA ILE A 177 -17.15 8.07 -16.76
C ILE A 177 -16.53 8.56 -15.43
N GLY A 178 -17.21 9.46 -14.71
CA GLY A 178 -16.81 9.93 -13.39
C GLY A 178 -15.82 11.11 -13.36
N ILE A 179 -15.39 11.61 -14.53
CA ILE A 179 -14.48 12.75 -14.64
C ILE A 179 -15.31 14.03 -14.63
N THR A 180 -15.32 14.74 -13.50
CA THR A 180 -16.18 15.91 -13.22
C THR A 180 -15.41 17.12 -12.67
N GLY A 181 -14.09 17.02 -12.54
CA GLY A 181 -13.19 17.98 -11.91
C GLY A 181 -12.94 17.69 -10.43
N ARG A 182 -13.37 16.54 -9.90
CA ARG A 182 -13.27 16.23 -8.47
C ARG A 182 -11.81 16.25 -8.00
N GLY A 183 -11.56 16.93 -6.89
CA GLY A 183 -10.24 17.05 -6.27
C GLY A 183 -9.27 17.95 -7.05
N ARG A 184 -9.77 18.71 -8.04
CA ARG A 184 -9.01 19.67 -8.83
C ARG A 184 -9.32 21.09 -8.37
N LEU A 185 -8.38 22.00 -8.60
CA LEU A 185 -8.45 23.37 -8.13
C LEU A 185 -8.30 24.34 -9.30
N VAL A 186 -9.25 25.25 -9.49
CA VAL A 186 -9.17 26.29 -10.53
C VAL A 186 -8.96 27.67 -9.92
N CYS A 187 -8.30 28.56 -10.65
CA CYS A 187 -8.12 29.95 -10.27
C CYS A 187 -8.57 30.91 -11.37
N SER A 188 -9.08 32.07 -10.98
CA SER A 188 -9.34 33.19 -11.89
C SER A 188 -8.65 34.46 -11.42
N PHE A 189 -8.02 35.20 -12.34
CA PHE A 189 -7.58 36.58 -12.12
C PHE A 189 -8.61 37.50 -12.74
N ASP A 190 -9.45 38.11 -11.91
CA ASP A 190 -10.67 38.76 -12.38
C ASP A 190 -11.14 39.85 -11.38
N THR A 191 -12.41 40.22 -11.42
CA THR A 191 -13.08 41.19 -10.54
C THR A 191 -13.39 40.67 -9.15
N GLY A 192 -13.10 39.39 -8.88
CA GLY A 192 -13.48 38.66 -7.67
C GLY A 192 -14.55 37.62 -7.95
N VAL A 193 -15.01 36.93 -6.91
CA VAL A 193 -16.07 35.93 -6.99
C VAL A 193 -17.00 36.11 -5.80
N GLU A 194 -18.31 36.10 -6.01
CA GLU A 194 -19.28 36.07 -4.91
C GLU A 194 -19.22 34.70 -4.20
N GLY A 195 -18.45 34.62 -3.11
CA GLY A 195 -18.26 33.39 -2.34
C GLY A 195 -19.53 32.86 -1.68
N SER A 196 -20.53 33.71 -1.46
CA SER A 196 -21.85 33.32 -0.95
C SER A 196 -22.80 32.77 -2.01
N HIS A 197 -22.45 32.84 -3.30
CA HIS A 197 -23.35 32.47 -4.38
C HIS A 197 -23.75 30.98 -4.29
N PRO A 198 -25.05 30.61 -4.32
CA PRO A 198 -25.49 29.22 -4.12
C PRO A 198 -24.89 28.18 -5.09
N ALA A 199 -24.48 28.63 -6.28
CA ALA A 199 -23.84 27.77 -7.28
C ALA A 199 -22.32 27.53 -7.06
N LEU A 200 -21.69 28.30 -6.17
CA LEU A 200 -20.23 28.35 -6.00
C LEU A 200 -19.77 28.13 -4.56
N SER A 201 -20.60 28.49 -3.57
CA SER A 201 -20.20 28.61 -2.17
C SER A 201 -19.66 27.33 -1.56
N SER A 202 -20.23 26.17 -1.89
CA SER A 202 -19.76 24.87 -1.39
C SER A 202 -18.42 24.42 -1.97
N LYS A 203 -17.97 25.03 -3.06
CA LYS A 203 -16.74 24.68 -3.79
C LYS A 203 -15.59 25.65 -3.53
N TRP A 204 -15.82 26.70 -2.75
CA TRP A 204 -14.75 27.62 -2.39
C TRP A 204 -13.76 26.91 -1.47
N ARG A 205 -12.48 26.90 -1.87
CA ARG A 205 -11.43 26.20 -1.11
C ARG A 205 -11.24 26.80 0.29
N GLY A 206 -11.54 28.08 0.50
CA GLY A 206 -11.46 28.73 1.82
C GLY A 206 -12.41 28.16 2.89
N ASN A 207 -13.33 27.25 2.51
CA ASN A 207 -14.11 26.49 3.48
C ASN A 207 -13.26 25.46 4.26
N THR A 208 -12.09 25.07 3.75
CA THR A 208 -11.24 24.01 4.32
C THR A 208 -9.82 24.48 4.65
N VAL A 209 -9.41 25.66 4.18
CA VAL A 209 -8.09 26.26 4.41
C VAL A 209 -8.21 27.74 4.82
N ALA A 210 -7.10 28.39 5.17
CA ALA A 210 -7.11 29.80 5.51
C ALA A 210 -7.55 30.68 4.32
N ASN A 211 -8.34 31.73 4.58
CA ASN A 211 -8.84 32.62 3.52
C ASN A 211 -7.69 33.19 2.66
N SER A 212 -6.55 33.54 3.29
CA SER A 212 -5.39 34.08 2.61
C SER A 212 -4.76 33.15 1.56
N THR A 213 -5.01 31.84 1.63
CA THR A 213 -4.52 30.84 0.65
C THR A 213 -5.56 30.52 -0.42
N ALA A 214 -6.79 31.04 -0.30
CA ALA A 214 -7.89 30.80 -1.24
C ALA A 214 -8.47 32.08 -1.89
N TRP A 215 -8.13 33.24 -1.36
CA TRP A 215 -8.60 34.55 -1.79
C TRP A 215 -7.47 35.57 -1.72
N PHE A 216 -7.00 36.03 -2.88
CA PHE A 216 -6.02 37.11 -2.96
C PHE A 216 -6.71 38.42 -3.32
N ALA A 217 -6.75 39.35 -2.37
CA ALA A 217 -7.28 40.68 -2.57
C ALA A 217 -6.40 41.72 -1.85
N PRO A 218 -5.86 42.72 -2.57
CA PRO A 218 -5.00 43.75 -1.97
C PRO A 218 -5.63 44.53 -0.81
N THR A 219 -6.96 44.61 -0.75
CA THR A 219 -7.70 45.47 0.21
C THR A 219 -8.53 44.72 1.24
N SER A 220 -8.63 43.39 1.17
CA SER A 220 -9.67 42.64 1.94
C SER A 220 -9.42 41.12 1.97
N ILE A 221 -8.26 40.69 2.47
CA ILE A 221 -7.86 39.28 2.49
C ILE A 221 -8.60 38.41 3.54
N ASP A 222 -9.12 39.03 4.61
CA ASP A 222 -9.78 38.32 5.72
C ASP A 222 -11.31 38.14 5.54
N SER A 223 -11.89 38.61 4.43
CA SER A 223 -13.33 38.47 4.15
C SER A 223 -13.65 37.21 3.34
N ILE A 224 -14.92 36.81 3.34
CA ILE A 224 -15.46 35.94 2.28
C ILE A 224 -15.25 36.66 0.93
N PRO A 225 -14.86 35.95 -0.15
CA PRO A 225 -14.76 36.52 -1.49
C PRO A 225 -16.04 37.24 -1.90
N PHE A 226 -15.88 38.38 -2.53
CA PHE A 226 -17.00 39.14 -3.09
C PHE A 226 -16.66 39.66 -4.49
N ASP A 227 -17.70 39.99 -5.24
CA ASP A 227 -17.60 40.58 -6.57
C ASP A 227 -18.76 41.57 -6.75
N LYS A 228 -18.45 42.87 -6.88
CA LYS A 228 -19.47 43.92 -7.05
C LYS A 228 -19.82 44.17 -8.52
N THR A 229 -19.05 43.61 -9.45
CA THR A 229 -19.25 43.74 -10.89
C THR A 229 -20.08 42.58 -11.45
N GLY A 230 -19.83 41.37 -10.94
CA GLY A 230 -20.41 40.11 -11.40
C GLY A 230 -19.64 39.43 -12.53
N HIS A 231 -18.54 40.01 -13.03
CA HIS A 231 -17.78 39.43 -14.15
C HIS A 231 -17.05 38.15 -13.73
N GLY A 232 -16.18 38.22 -12.72
CA GLY A 232 -15.44 37.07 -12.20
C GLY A 232 -16.33 35.99 -11.60
N THR A 233 -17.45 36.38 -10.99
CA THR A 233 -18.49 35.40 -10.56
C THR A 233 -19.05 34.62 -11.76
N HIS A 234 -19.21 35.26 -12.91
CA HIS A 234 -19.71 34.64 -14.13
C HIS A 234 -18.68 33.71 -14.77
N THR A 235 -17.43 34.16 -14.88
CA THR A 235 -16.34 33.34 -15.43
C THR A 235 -16.02 32.13 -14.55
N MET A 236 -16.00 32.29 -13.22
CA MET A 236 -15.86 31.19 -12.28
C MET A 236 -17.02 30.19 -12.38
N GLY A 237 -18.25 30.68 -12.55
CA GLY A 237 -19.42 29.84 -12.79
C GLY A 237 -19.32 28.98 -14.05
N LEU A 238 -18.72 29.48 -15.13
CA LEU A 238 -18.50 28.70 -16.35
C LEU A 238 -17.43 27.60 -16.17
N MET A 239 -16.53 27.76 -15.20
CA MET A 239 -15.58 26.71 -14.81
C MET A 239 -16.24 25.66 -13.90
N VAL A 240 -16.90 26.06 -12.80
CA VAL A 240 -17.28 25.13 -11.71
C VAL A 240 -18.74 25.21 -11.26
N GLY A 241 -19.57 26.06 -11.87
CA GLY A 241 -20.92 26.37 -11.42
C GLY A 241 -21.89 25.19 -11.48
N SER A 242 -22.52 24.91 -10.34
CA SER A 242 -23.59 23.90 -10.24
C SER A 242 -24.58 24.26 -9.12
N ALA A 243 -25.88 24.07 -9.34
CA ALA A 243 -26.91 24.31 -8.33
C ALA A 243 -27.95 23.18 -8.28
N GLY A 244 -27.80 22.26 -7.32
CA GLY A 244 -28.58 21.03 -7.23
C GLY A 244 -28.14 20.03 -8.30
N ALA A 245 -29.10 19.47 -9.05
CA ALA A 245 -28.81 18.59 -10.19
C ALA A 245 -28.40 19.36 -11.47
N ASP A 246 -28.45 20.69 -11.47
CA ASP A 246 -28.16 21.54 -12.62
C ASP A 246 -26.68 21.94 -12.64
N SER A 247 -25.95 21.56 -13.69
CA SER A 247 -24.52 21.85 -13.86
C SER A 247 -24.29 22.60 -15.18
N PHE A 248 -23.85 23.86 -15.06
CA PHE A 248 -23.54 24.74 -16.19
C PHE A 248 -22.04 25.07 -16.29
N GLY A 249 -21.26 24.78 -15.26
CA GLY A 249 -19.81 24.79 -15.31
C GLY A 249 -19.25 23.50 -15.94
N VAL A 250 -18.09 23.60 -16.57
CA VAL A 250 -17.43 22.46 -17.25
C VAL A 250 -16.92 21.40 -16.27
N ALA A 251 -16.35 21.83 -15.14
CA ALA A 251 -15.80 21.00 -14.07
C ALA A 251 -16.61 21.21 -12.78
N PRO A 252 -17.87 20.75 -12.72
CA PRO A 252 -18.77 21.07 -11.62
C PRO A 252 -18.35 20.46 -10.29
N ALA A 253 -17.41 19.52 -10.22
CA ALA A 253 -16.90 18.97 -8.95
C ALA A 253 -15.55 19.56 -8.50
N ALA A 254 -14.97 20.48 -9.27
CA ALA A 254 -13.73 21.16 -8.89
C ALA A 254 -13.98 22.23 -7.81
N GLU A 255 -12.95 22.49 -7.01
CA GLU A 255 -12.89 23.60 -6.09
C GLU A 255 -12.28 24.83 -6.75
N TRP A 256 -12.44 26.00 -6.14
CA TRP A 256 -11.90 27.24 -6.67
C TRP A 256 -11.20 28.12 -5.62
N ILE A 257 -10.17 28.81 -6.10
CA ILE A 257 -9.53 29.98 -5.49
C ILE A 257 -9.61 31.15 -6.49
N THR A 258 -9.30 32.37 -6.08
CA THR A 258 -9.34 33.50 -7.00
C THR A 258 -8.46 34.66 -6.53
N ALA A 259 -7.91 35.41 -7.47
CA ALA A 259 -7.22 36.67 -7.22
C ALA A 259 -8.02 37.82 -7.83
N ALA A 260 -8.46 38.74 -6.98
CA ALA A 260 -9.31 39.85 -7.37
C ALA A 260 -8.48 41.11 -7.62
N VAL A 261 -7.72 41.09 -8.71
CA VAL A 261 -6.68 42.08 -9.04
C VAL A 261 -7.05 43.02 -10.20
N ILE A 262 -8.24 42.86 -10.80
CA ILE A 262 -8.68 43.68 -11.94
C ILE A 262 -9.70 44.74 -11.54
N ASP A 263 -10.96 44.41 -11.27
CA ASP A 263 -11.97 45.43 -10.91
C ASP A 263 -12.97 44.92 -9.88
N GLN A 264 -12.80 45.25 -8.60
CA GLN A 264 -13.77 44.84 -7.57
C GLN A 264 -14.97 45.81 -7.42
N GLY A 265 -15.20 46.71 -8.38
CA GLY A 265 -16.20 47.78 -8.24
C GLY A 265 -15.85 48.78 -7.14
N GLN A 266 -14.55 48.98 -6.91
CA GLN A 266 -13.94 49.98 -6.02
C GLN A 266 -12.59 50.43 -6.59
N VAL A 267 -12.06 51.56 -6.11
CA VAL A 267 -10.74 52.05 -6.54
C VAL A 267 -9.66 51.07 -6.06
N LEU A 268 -8.99 50.43 -7.01
CA LEU A 268 -7.84 49.56 -6.83
C LEU A 268 -6.68 50.16 -7.64
N SER A 269 -5.43 49.81 -7.30
CA SER A 269 -4.26 50.14 -8.12
C SER A 269 -4.34 49.51 -9.51
N LYS A 270 -4.86 48.27 -9.62
CA LYS A 270 -5.08 47.52 -10.89
C LYS A 270 -3.82 47.52 -11.76
N THR A 271 -2.67 47.25 -11.20
CA THR A 271 -1.38 47.44 -11.90
C THR A 271 -0.76 46.14 -12.38
N ILE A 272 0.25 46.25 -13.24
CA ILE A 272 1.12 45.12 -13.60
C ILE A 272 1.67 44.42 -12.34
N SER A 273 2.08 45.18 -11.32
CA SER A 273 2.58 44.61 -10.06
C SER A 273 1.54 43.79 -9.29
N ASP A 274 0.25 44.15 -9.37
CA ASP A 274 -0.84 43.38 -8.74
C ASP A 274 -1.00 42.01 -9.41
N ILE A 275 -0.83 41.95 -10.74
CA ILE A 275 -0.85 40.70 -11.51
C ILE A 275 0.36 39.82 -11.21
N LEU A 276 1.56 40.42 -11.10
CA LEU A 276 2.76 39.67 -10.68
C LEU A 276 2.58 39.09 -9.27
N ALA A 277 1.95 39.85 -8.35
CA ALA A 277 1.61 39.37 -7.02
C ALA A 277 0.62 38.20 -7.07
N ALA A 278 -0.41 38.29 -7.90
CA ALA A 278 -1.40 37.22 -8.07
C ALA A 278 -0.79 35.94 -8.63
N PHE A 279 0.06 36.02 -9.66
CA PHE A 279 0.77 34.85 -10.19
C PHE A 279 1.70 34.22 -9.15
N GLN A 280 2.43 35.06 -8.40
CA GLN A 280 3.30 34.59 -7.32
C GLN A 280 2.51 33.85 -6.24
N TRP A 281 1.38 34.44 -5.81
CA TRP A 281 0.50 33.85 -4.82
C TRP A 281 -0.12 32.56 -5.31
N ALA A 282 -0.67 32.53 -6.53
CA ALA A 282 -1.29 31.33 -7.09
C ALA A 282 -0.28 30.19 -7.26
N ALA A 283 1.00 30.53 -7.51
CA ALA A 283 2.08 29.56 -7.58
C ALA A 283 2.54 29.01 -6.22
N ASP A 284 2.26 29.70 -5.10
CA ASP A 284 2.61 29.20 -3.76
C ASP A 284 1.77 29.91 -2.68
N PRO A 285 0.47 29.54 -2.54
CA PRO A 285 -0.47 30.31 -1.71
C PRO A 285 -0.16 30.27 -0.22
N ASP A 286 0.32 29.13 0.30
CA ASP A 286 0.70 28.97 1.72
C ASP A 286 2.18 29.32 1.98
N GLY A 287 2.98 29.52 0.93
CA GLY A 287 4.40 29.85 1.01
C GLY A 287 5.32 28.63 1.15
N ASN A 288 4.78 27.42 1.12
CA ASN A 288 5.48 26.15 1.16
C ASN A 288 5.49 25.46 -0.22
N PRO A 289 6.63 25.48 -0.95
CA PRO A 289 6.78 24.86 -2.27
C PRO A 289 6.50 23.35 -2.33
N ALA A 290 6.46 22.65 -1.18
CA ALA A 290 6.13 21.22 -1.12
C ALA A 290 4.61 20.96 -1.06
N THR A 291 3.79 21.97 -0.79
CA THR A 291 2.32 21.90 -0.86
C THR A 291 1.90 22.15 -2.31
N VAL A 292 1.30 21.15 -2.97
CA VAL A 292 0.78 21.31 -4.34
C VAL A 292 -0.73 21.18 -4.44
N SER A 293 -1.37 20.87 -3.32
CA SER A 293 -2.82 20.77 -3.24
C SER A 293 -3.51 22.12 -3.22
N ASP A 294 -2.78 23.20 -2.92
CA ASP A 294 -3.24 24.58 -2.84
C ASP A 294 -2.90 25.41 -4.09
N MET A 295 -1.94 24.98 -4.92
CA MET A 295 -1.77 25.55 -6.25
C MET A 295 -2.92 25.11 -7.20
N PRO A 296 -3.41 26.00 -8.08
CA PRO A 296 -4.45 25.65 -9.03
C PRO A 296 -3.91 24.85 -10.22
N ASP A 297 -4.72 23.96 -10.76
CA ASP A 297 -4.46 23.27 -12.03
C ASP A 297 -4.40 24.25 -13.22
N VAL A 298 -5.16 25.36 -13.11
CA VAL A 298 -5.31 26.36 -14.16
C VAL A 298 -5.58 27.75 -13.58
N ILE A 299 -4.99 28.78 -14.22
CA ILE A 299 -5.32 30.18 -14.00
C ILE A 299 -6.01 30.73 -15.25
N LEU A 300 -7.26 31.15 -15.08
CA LEU A 300 -8.02 31.90 -16.07
C LEU A 300 -7.71 33.39 -16.00
N ASN A 301 -7.40 33.98 -17.14
CA ASN A 301 -7.11 35.41 -17.28
C ASN A 301 -8.08 36.05 -18.28
N SER A 302 -9.03 36.84 -17.76
CA SER A 302 -10.02 37.58 -18.56
C SER A 302 -9.72 39.08 -18.59
N TRP A 303 -8.44 39.43 -18.56
CA TRP A 303 -7.91 40.80 -18.58
C TRP A 303 -6.85 40.92 -19.66
N GLY A 304 -6.50 42.15 -20.01
CA GLY A 304 -5.38 42.40 -20.92
C GLY A 304 -5.00 43.87 -20.96
N ILE A 305 -3.80 44.13 -21.47
CA ILE A 305 -3.29 45.49 -21.65
C ILE A 305 -3.54 45.94 -23.10
N PRO A 306 -4.23 47.08 -23.31
CA PRO A 306 -4.36 47.67 -24.63
C PRO A 306 -2.99 48.08 -25.20
N THR A 307 -2.83 48.00 -26.52
CA THR A 307 -1.58 48.40 -27.20
C THR A 307 -1.29 49.90 -27.15
N THR A 308 -2.22 50.69 -26.61
CA THR A 308 -2.02 52.13 -26.32
C THR A 308 -1.26 52.37 -25.02
N VAL A 309 -1.14 51.36 -24.15
CA VAL A 309 -0.47 51.46 -22.85
C VAL A 309 0.93 50.84 -22.94
N LEU A 310 1.04 49.61 -23.42
CA LEU A 310 2.34 48.97 -23.70
C LEU A 310 2.48 48.66 -25.21
N PRO A 311 3.72 48.68 -25.75
CA PRO A 311 3.96 48.29 -27.13
C PRO A 311 3.41 46.89 -27.43
N ALA A 312 2.88 46.68 -28.64
CA ALA A 312 2.23 45.42 -29.01
C ALA A 312 3.11 44.17 -28.80
N CYS A 313 4.45 44.30 -28.82
CA CYS A 313 5.39 43.18 -28.66
C CYS A 313 6.04 43.11 -27.27
N ASP A 314 5.44 43.75 -26.27
CA ASP A 314 6.02 43.84 -24.93
C ASP A 314 6.13 42.46 -24.25
N ALA A 315 7.25 42.22 -23.58
CA ALA A 315 7.59 40.93 -22.98
C ALA A 315 7.35 40.84 -21.47
N THR A 316 6.73 41.87 -20.86
CA THR A 316 6.56 42.04 -19.40
C THR A 316 6.06 40.77 -18.70
N PHE A 317 5.06 40.09 -19.27
CA PHE A 317 4.46 38.90 -18.63
C PHE A 317 5.09 37.57 -19.07
N ASN A 318 6.02 37.57 -20.02
CA ASN A 318 6.54 36.32 -20.60
C ASN A 318 7.21 35.45 -19.53
N GLN A 319 8.06 36.05 -18.71
CA GLN A 319 8.83 35.34 -17.70
C GLN A 319 7.94 34.75 -16.60
N VAL A 320 6.96 35.51 -16.10
CA VAL A 320 6.04 35.03 -15.06
C VAL A 320 5.16 33.89 -15.58
N MET A 321 4.62 34.00 -16.79
CA MET A 321 3.83 32.92 -17.41
C MET A 321 4.68 31.66 -17.59
N ASP A 322 5.90 31.78 -18.12
CA ASP A 322 6.79 30.63 -18.33
C ASP A 322 7.16 29.95 -17.00
N ASN A 323 7.31 30.73 -15.93
CA ASN A 323 7.65 30.22 -14.61
C ASN A 323 6.47 29.52 -13.93
N VAL A 324 5.26 30.08 -14.05
CA VAL A 324 4.02 29.47 -13.54
C VAL A 324 3.67 28.18 -14.29
N GLU A 325 3.86 28.15 -15.62
CA GLU A 325 3.67 26.94 -16.41
C GLU A 325 4.73 25.88 -16.14
N ALA A 326 5.98 26.28 -15.92
CA ALA A 326 7.03 25.36 -15.48
C ALA A 326 6.71 24.76 -14.10
N ALA A 327 6.07 25.52 -13.21
CA ALA A 327 5.59 25.03 -11.92
C ALA A 327 4.35 24.12 -12.04
N GLY A 328 3.83 23.89 -13.25
CA GLY A 328 2.76 22.92 -13.53
C GLY A 328 1.36 23.51 -13.68
N ILE A 329 1.21 24.83 -13.58
CA ILE A 329 -0.07 25.54 -13.61
C ILE A 329 -0.37 25.99 -15.04
N VAL A 330 -1.50 25.57 -15.62
CA VAL A 330 -1.88 25.98 -16.98
C VAL A 330 -2.36 27.44 -16.97
N THR A 331 -1.88 28.27 -17.89
CA THR A 331 -2.46 29.62 -18.09
C THR A 331 -3.35 29.67 -19.33
N ILE A 332 -4.56 30.21 -19.18
CA ILE A 332 -5.55 30.40 -20.26
C ILE A 332 -5.93 31.87 -20.31
N PHE A 333 -5.94 32.46 -21.50
CA PHE A 333 -6.27 33.86 -21.73
C PHE A 333 -7.48 34.02 -22.65
N ALA A 334 -8.34 34.99 -22.34
CA ALA A 334 -9.31 35.48 -23.31
C ALA A 334 -8.59 36.23 -24.44
N ALA A 335 -8.93 35.96 -25.71
CA ALA A 335 -8.22 36.56 -26.85
C ALA A 335 -8.41 38.09 -26.96
N GLY A 336 -9.56 38.61 -26.52
CA GLY A 336 -9.95 40.02 -26.64
C GLY A 336 -11.25 40.20 -27.42
N ASN A 337 -11.87 41.37 -27.27
CA ASN A 337 -13.16 41.74 -27.88
C ASN A 337 -13.01 42.86 -28.92
N GLU A 338 -11.81 43.03 -29.50
CA GLU A 338 -11.44 44.10 -30.44
C GLU A 338 -11.51 43.66 -31.91
N GLY A 339 -12.07 42.48 -32.18
CA GLY A 339 -12.38 42.04 -33.54
C GLY A 339 -13.37 42.96 -34.26
N PRO A 340 -13.56 42.80 -35.58
CA PRO A 340 -13.14 41.67 -36.41
C PRO A 340 -11.81 41.87 -37.14
N THR A 341 -11.08 42.97 -36.89
CA THR A 341 -9.85 43.27 -37.65
C THR A 341 -8.70 42.34 -37.25
N PRO A 342 -7.78 42.00 -38.18
CA PRO A 342 -6.58 41.25 -37.83
C PRO A 342 -5.72 41.98 -36.79
N LYS A 343 -4.88 41.23 -36.04
CA LYS A 343 -3.95 41.76 -35.02
C LYS A 343 -4.65 42.47 -33.86
N SER A 344 -5.81 41.97 -33.46
CA SER A 344 -6.67 42.59 -32.43
C SER A 344 -6.53 41.95 -31.04
N LEU A 345 -5.63 40.98 -30.84
CA LEU A 345 -5.41 40.40 -29.52
C LEU A 345 -4.74 41.40 -28.57
N ARG A 346 -5.15 41.37 -27.29
CA ARG A 346 -4.49 42.13 -26.21
C ARG A 346 -3.23 41.42 -25.71
N LEU A 347 -2.36 42.16 -25.03
CA LEU A 347 -1.27 41.59 -24.24
C LEU A 347 -1.83 40.99 -22.94
N PRO A 348 -1.37 39.81 -22.49
CA PRO A 348 -0.32 38.97 -23.09
C PRO A 348 -0.83 37.91 -24.09
N ALA A 349 -2.15 37.80 -24.34
CA ALA A 349 -2.76 36.78 -25.19
C ALA A 349 -2.22 36.74 -26.63
N ASN A 350 -1.70 37.87 -27.11
CA ASN A 350 -1.06 37.99 -28.42
C ASN A 350 0.36 37.37 -28.50
N ARG A 351 0.98 36.96 -27.39
CA ARG A 351 2.32 36.34 -27.39
C ARG A 351 2.31 35.08 -28.24
N ALA A 352 3.23 34.98 -29.20
CA ALA A 352 3.30 33.87 -30.15
C ALA A 352 4.71 33.28 -30.29
N SER A 353 5.49 33.25 -29.20
CA SER A 353 6.84 32.66 -29.20
C SER A 353 6.83 31.13 -29.30
N SER A 354 5.69 30.49 -29.05
CA SER A 354 5.44 29.07 -29.28
C SER A 354 3.93 28.86 -29.52
N PRO A 355 3.49 27.73 -30.10
CA PRO A 355 2.07 27.38 -30.25
C PRO A 355 1.31 27.18 -28.93
N LEU A 356 2.01 27.18 -27.79
CA LEU A 356 1.43 26.87 -26.48
C LEU A 356 1.46 28.06 -25.51
N ASN A 357 2.24 29.11 -25.78
CA ASN A 357 2.45 30.19 -24.81
C ASN A 357 1.31 31.22 -24.86
N ALA A 358 0.86 31.69 -23.69
CA ALA A 358 -0.28 32.61 -23.53
C ALA A 358 -1.54 32.12 -24.28
N PHE A 359 -1.91 30.87 -24.01
CA PHE A 359 -2.94 30.09 -24.72
C PHE A 359 -4.27 30.86 -24.76
N ALA A 360 -4.54 31.46 -25.91
CA ALA A 360 -5.62 32.39 -26.16
C ALA A 360 -6.86 31.67 -26.69
N VAL A 361 -8.02 32.05 -26.18
CA VAL A 361 -9.31 31.46 -26.55
C VAL A 361 -10.20 32.52 -27.21
N GLY A 362 -10.56 32.26 -28.47
CA GLY A 362 -11.54 33.05 -29.20
C GLY A 362 -12.99 32.63 -28.93
N ALA A 363 -13.94 33.46 -29.33
CA ALA A 363 -15.37 33.25 -29.11
C ALA A 363 -16.09 32.83 -30.39
N ILE A 364 -16.87 31.75 -30.32
CA ILE A 364 -17.86 31.37 -31.33
C ILE A 364 -19.28 31.49 -30.80
N ASP A 365 -20.24 31.62 -31.70
CA ASP A 365 -21.65 31.43 -31.37
C ASP A 365 -21.92 29.96 -31.06
N GLN A 366 -22.56 29.70 -29.90
CA GLN A 366 -22.78 28.35 -29.36
C GLN A 366 -23.74 27.49 -30.19
N THR A 367 -24.47 28.08 -31.15
CA THR A 367 -25.47 27.38 -31.98
C THR A 367 -24.94 27.12 -33.38
N THR A 368 -24.29 28.12 -33.97
CA THR A 368 -23.84 28.10 -35.38
C THR A 368 -22.38 27.69 -35.53
N ASN A 369 -21.59 27.71 -34.45
CA ASN A 369 -20.13 27.59 -34.45
C ASN A 369 -19.40 28.64 -35.30
N VAL A 370 -20.06 29.75 -35.65
CA VAL A 370 -19.44 30.86 -36.39
C VAL A 370 -18.67 31.73 -35.40
N VAL A 371 -17.44 32.12 -35.76
CA VAL A 371 -16.63 33.07 -34.99
C VAL A 371 -17.41 34.37 -34.76
N ALA A 372 -17.46 34.82 -33.51
CA ALA A 372 -18.16 36.04 -33.15
C ALA A 372 -17.45 37.26 -33.75
N THR A 373 -18.21 38.24 -34.24
CA THR A 373 -17.63 39.43 -34.91
C THR A 373 -16.66 40.20 -34.00
N PHE A 374 -16.96 40.28 -32.70
CA PHE A 374 -16.11 40.96 -31.73
C PHE A 374 -14.85 40.16 -31.36
N SER A 375 -14.81 38.84 -31.60
CA SER A 375 -13.68 38.00 -31.16
C SER A 375 -12.41 38.50 -31.83
N SER A 376 -11.40 38.83 -31.03
CA SER A 376 -10.09 39.22 -31.54
C SER A 376 -9.47 38.11 -32.37
N ARG A 377 -8.71 38.50 -33.39
CA ARG A 377 -8.22 37.65 -34.47
C ARG A 377 -6.73 37.86 -34.69
N GLY A 378 -6.08 36.76 -35.05
CA GLY A 378 -4.71 36.78 -35.51
C GLY A 378 -4.55 37.46 -36.88
N PRO A 379 -3.33 37.43 -37.44
CA PRO A 379 -2.14 36.89 -36.81
C PRO A 379 -1.72 37.71 -35.60
N SER A 380 -0.77 37.19 -34.80
CA SER A 380 -0.23 37.95 -33.67
C SER A 380 0.23 39.34 -34.11
N SER A 381 -0.01 40.34 -33.26
CA SER A 381 0.54 41.68 -33.47
C SER A 381 2.06 41.72 -33.32
N CYS A 382 2.66 40.72 -32.65
CA CYS A 382 4.11 40.59 -32.46
C CYS A 382 4.82 39.91 -33.63
N ASP A 383 4.21 38.86 -34.17
CA ASP A 383 4.72 38.10 -35.31
C ASP A 383 3.55 37.75 -36.24
N THR A 384 3.54 38.38 -37.42
CA THR A 384 2.46 38.22 -38.38
C THR A 384 2.44 36.85 -39.07
N THR A 385 3.46 36.02 -38.85
CA THR A 385 3.53 34.65 -39.36
C THR A 385 2.86 33.65 -38.42
N GLN A 386 2.61 34.02 -37.17
CA GLN A 386 2.03 33.15 -36.16
C GLN A 386 0.53 33.33 -36.06
N ILE A 387 -0.17 32.21 -35.92
CA ILE A 387 -1.63 32.17 -35.85
C ILE A 387 -2.09 32.32 -34.40
N LYS A 388 -3.18 33.07 -34.22
CA LYS A 388 -3.91 33.25 -32.97
C LYS A 388 -5.40 33.42 -33.30
N PRO A 389 -6.33 33.09 -32.39
CA PRO A 389 -6.12 32.40 -31.11
C PRO A 389 -5.66 30.94 -31.30
N GLU A 390 -5.23 30.26 -30.24
CA GLU A 390 -4.92 28.82 -30.30
C GLU A 390 -6.17 27.98 -30.57
N VAL A 391 -7.27 28.28 -29.89
CA VAL A 391 -8.55 27.57 -30.04
C VAL A 391 -9.72 28.53 -29.89
N VAL A 392 -10.92 28.05 -30.21
CA VAL A 392 -12.17 28.76 -29.91
C VAL A 392 -13.07 27.95 -28.98
N ALA A 393 -13.93 28.66 -28.26
CA ALA A 393 -15.00 28.06 -27.48
C ALA A 393 -16.27 28.93 -27.54
N PRO A 394 -17.45 28.39 -27.18
CA PRO A 394 -18.68 29.15 -27.09
C PRO A 394 -18.52 30.43 -26.24
N GLY A 395 -18.77 31.59 -26.84
CA GLY A 395 -18.59 32.90 -26.21
C GLY A 395 -19.77 33.87 -26.38
N VAL A 396 -20.89 33.44 -26.98
CA VAL A 396 -22.09 34.27 -27.20
C VAL A 396 -23.30 33.75 -26.41
N ASN A 397 -23.90 34.60 -25.56
CA ASN A 397 -25.06 34.31 -24.72
C ASN A 397 -24.88 33.14 -23.73
N LEU A 398 -23.79 33.15 -22.95
CA LEU A 398 -23.46 32.07 -22.02
C LEU A 398 -24.18 32.27 -20.70
N TYR A 399 -24.94 31.24 -20.30
CA TYR A 399 -25.60 31.20 -19.00
C TYR A 399 -24.60 30.88 -17.90
N SER A 400 -24.54 31.74 -16.89
CA SER A 400 -23.77 31.49 -15.67
C SER A 400 -24.31 32.35 -14.52
N CYS A 401 -23.78 32.11 -13.32
CA CYS A 401 -24.03 32.95 -12.16
C CYS A 401 -23.44 34.35 -12.32
N THR A 402 -23.91 35.29 -11.51
CA THR A 402 -23.38 36.65 -11.40
C THR A 402 -23.65 37.13 -9.97
N LYS A 403 -23.21 38.34 -9.64
CA LYS A 403 -23.43 38.96 -8.33
C LYS A 403 -24.88 38.92 -7.84
N ASP A 404 -25.03 39.14 -6.54
CA ASP A 404 -26.30 39.20 -5.81
C ASP A 404 -27.07 37.87 -5.80
N GLY A 405 -26.38 36.73 -5.96
CA GLY A 405 -27.00 35.41 -5.99
C GLY A 405 -27.83 35.12 -7.24
N THR A 406 -27.59 35.84 -8.35
CA THR A 406 -28.41 35.79 -9.57
C THR A 406 -27.69 35.17 -10.78
N TYR A 407 -28.39 35.09 -11.92
CA TYR A 407 -27.88 34.49 -13.15
C TYR A 407 -28.10 35.43 -14.35
N THR A 408 -27.18 35.40 -15.32
CA THR A 408 -27.22 36.26 -16.53
C THR A 408 -26.62 35.54 -17.72
N LEU A 409 -27.02 35.97 -18.91
CA LEU A 409 -26.35 35.63 -20.16
C LEU A 409 -25.31 36.72 -20.46
N LYS A 410 -24.05 36.34 -20.65
CA LYS A 410 -22.99 37.25 -21.10
C LYS A 410 -22.35 36.80 -22.40
N THR A 411 -21.84 37.75 -23.15
CA THR A 411 -21.17 37.55 -24.44
C THR A 411 -19.78 38.16 -24.39
N GLY A 412 -18.74 37.40 -24.78
CA GLY A 412 -17.35 37.84 -24.82
C GLY A 412 -16.36 36.67 -24.88
N THR A 413 -15.10 36.94 -25.24
CA THR A 413 -14.02 35.94 -25.11
C THR A 413 -13.76 35.56 -23.65
N SER A 414 -14.09 36.45 -22.71
CA SER A 414 -14.10 36.19 -21.26
C SER A 414 -15.09 35.10 -20.83
N MET A 415 -16.09 34.77 -21.68
CA MET A 415 -17.00 33.63 -21.46
C MET A 415 -16.52 32.37 -22.18
N ALA A 416 -15.71 32.49 -23.23
CA ALA A 416 -15.16 31.34 -23.95
C ALA A 416 -13.96 30.71 -23.21
N ALA A 417 -13.03 31.54 -22.75
CA ALA A 417 -11.83 31.13 -22.00
C ALA A 417 -12.10 30.24 -20.76
N PRO A 418 -13.07 30.55 -19.86
CA PRO A 418 -13.36 29.70 -18.71
C PRO A 418 -13.82 28.29 -19.08
N LEU A 419 -14.41 28.07 -20.26
CA LEU A 419 -14.80 26.72 -20.68
C LEU A 419 -13.57 25.84 -20.91
N ILE A 420 -12.51 26.39 -21.52
CA ILE A 420 -11.24 25.71 -21.72
C ILE A 420 -10.50 25.54 -20.38
N ALA A 421 -10.55 26.55 -19.50
CA ALA A 421 -9.98 26.41 -18.16
C ALA A 421 -10.67 25.29 -17.35
N GLY A 422 -11.99 25.19 -17.38
CA GLY A 422 -12.70 24.07 -16.77
C GLY A 422 -12.33 22.72 -17.41
N MET A 423 -12.10 22.68 -18.73
CA MET A 423 -11.61 21.47 -19.40
C MET A 423 -10.25 21.02 -18.86
N VAL A 424 -9.33 21.95 -18.57
CA VAL A 424 -8.04 21.64 -17.93
C VAL A 424 -8.23 20.89 -16.62
N ALA A 425 -9.19 21.30 -15.77
CA ALA A 425 -9.49 20.60 -14.53
C ALA A 425 -9.99 19.16 -14.79
N LEU A 426 -10.85 18.95 -15.79
CA LEU A 426 -11.28 17.58 -16.15
C LEU A 426 -10.09 16.71 -16.57
N LEU A 427 -9.21 17.26 -17.41
CA LEU A 427 -8.02 16.57 -17.92
C LEU A 427 -7.01 16.27 -16.80
N ARG A 428 -6.84 17.19 -15.84
CA ARG A 428 -6.04 16.99 -14.63
C ARG A 428 -6.62 15.95 -13.69
N GLN A 429 -7.95 15.76 -13.66
CA GLN A 429 -8.53 14.65 -12.89
C GLN A 429 -8.16 13.30 -13.53
N TYR A 430 -8.09 13.22 -14.86
CA TYR A 430 -7.67 12.00 -15.57
C TYR A 430 -6.20 11.66 -15.35
N ASN A 431 -5.31 12.64 -15.52
CA ASN A 431 -3.89 12.47 -15.21
C ASN A 431 -3.37 13.70 -14.43
N PRO A 432 -3.27 13.60 -13.09
CA PRO A 432 -2.76 14.67 -12.24
C PRO A 432 -1.31 15.05 -12.53
N ASP A 433 -0.53 14.20 -13.18
CA ASP A 433 0.89 14.41 -13.46
C ASP A 433 1.17 14.87 -14.90
N ALA A 434 0.15 15.03 -15.76
CA ALA A 434 0.34 15.55 -17.11
C ALA A 434 1.03 16.93 -17.09
N THR A 435 1.95 17.19 -17.98
CA THR A 435 2.61 18.50 -18.09
C THR A 435 1.66 19.53 -18.70
N VAL A 436 1.94 20.82 -18.48
CA VAL A 436 1.19 21.91 -19.13
C VAL A 436 1.18 21.75 -20.65
N ALA A 437 2.30 21.34 -21.23
CA ALA A 437 2.43 21.10 -22.66
C ALA A 437 1.55 19.95 -23.14
N GLU A 438 1.52 18.82 -22.41
CA GLU A 438 0.66 17.68 -22.75
C GLU A 438 -0.83 18.05 -22.70
N ILE A 439 -1.25 18.80 -21.68
CA ILE A 439 -2.64 19.26 -21.56
C ILE A 439 -3.01 20.19 -22.72
N LYS A 440 -2.20 21.22 -23.00
CA LYS A 440 -2.47 22.17 -24.09
C LYS A 440 -2.45 21.49 -25.47
N ASN A 441 -1.50 20.57 -25.70
CA ASN A 441 -1.45 19.78 -26.92
C ASN A 441 -2.65 18.84 -27.07
N ALA A 442 -3.17 18.27 -25.97
CA ALA A 442 -4.36 17.44 -26.00
C ALA A 442 -5.61 18.25 -26.39
N ILE A 443 -5.73 19.48 -25.87
CA ILE A 443 -6.79 20.43 -26.25
C ILE A 443 -6.69 20.80 -27.74
N ILE A 444 -5.49 21.09 -28.24
CA ILE A 444 -5.24 21.39 -29.65
C ILE A 444 -5.59 20.19 -30.56
N GLN A 445 -5.07 19.01 -30.26
CA GLN A 445 -5.24 17.82 -31.10
C GLN A 445 -6.68 17.26 -31.07
N SER A 446 -7.41 17.52 -29.99
CA SER A 446 -8.82 17.14 -29.91
C SER A 446 -9.72 18.07 -30.72
N ALA A 447 -9.27 19.27 -31.05
CA ALA A 447 -10.08 20.28 -31.70
C ALA A 447 -10.68 19.82 -33.03
N ARG A 448 -11.97 20.12 -33.19
CA ARG A 448 -12.69 20.03 -34.45
C ARG A 448 -12.38 21.29 -35.25
N ASP A 449 -11.69 21.10 -36.37
CA ASP A 449 -11.38 22.13 -37.34
C ASP A 449 -12.66 22.86 -37.82
N LEU A 450 -12.61 24.19 -37.87
CA LEU A 450 -13.70 25.09 -38.24
C LEU A 450 -13.16 26.17 -39.18
N GLY A 451 -13.99 26.64 -40.10
CA GLY A 451 -13.58 27.70 -41.03
C GLY A 451 -12.75 27.16 -42.18
N THR A 452 -11.54 27.70 -42.38
CA THR A 452 -10.67 27.26 -43.47
C THR A 452 -9.95 25.98 -43.03
N PRO A 453 -9.85 24.92 -43.86
CA PRO A 453 -9.18 23.71 -43.44
C PRO A 453 -7.75 23.96 -42.92
N GLY A 454 -7.47 23.49 -41.71
CA GLY A 454 -6.22 23.71 -40.98
C GLY A 454 -6.27 24.89 -40.01
N GLU A 455 -5.14 25.15 -39.35
CA GLU A 455 -5.05 26.24 -38.38
C GLU A 455 -5.28 27.61 -39.07
N ASP A 456 -6.16 28.46 -38.51
CA ASP A 456 -6.46 29.78 -39.07
C ASP A 456 -6.64 30.90 -38.03
N ASN A 457 -6.53 32.17 -38.48
CA ASN A 457 -6.55 33.36 -37.61
C ASN A 457 -7.91 33.72 -37.00
N ASN A 458 -8.96 32.95 -37.29
CA ASN A 458 -10.29 33.13 -36.70
C ASN A 458 -10.60 32.04 -35.68
N TYR A 459 -10.28 30.79 -36.01
CA TYR A 459 -10.67 29.61 -35.23
C TYR A 459 -9.48 28.92 -34.52
N GLY A 460 -8.25 29.30 -34.83
CA GLY A 460 -7.06 28.58 -34.38
C GLY A 460 -7.08 27.15 -34.89
N TYR A 461 -6.83 26.19 -33.99
CA TYR A 461 -7.01 24.76 -34.23
C TYR A 461 -8.48 24.31 -34.25
N GLY A 462 -9.42 25.19 -33.91
CA GLY A 462 -10.86 24.93 -33.92
C GLY A 462 -11.48 24.78 -32.53
N LEU A 463 -12.57 24.01 -32.45
CA LEU A 463 -13.34 23.80 -31.21
C LEU A 463 -12.93 22.48 -30.51
N PRO A 464 -12.31 22.54 -29.31
CA PRO A 464 -11.88 21.34 -28.57
C PRO A 464 -13.01 20.35 -28.26
N ASP A 465 -12.68 19.05 -28.31
CA ASP A 465 -13.54 17.97 -27.81
C ASP A 465 -12.89 17.37 -26.56
N ALA A 466 -13.51 17.53 -25.41
CA ALA A 466 -12.93 17.14 -24.13
C ALA A 466 -12.71 15.63 -24.01
N PHE A 467 -13.63 14.82 -24.56
CA PHE A 467 -13.54 13.37 -24.42
C PHE A 467 -12.45 12.82 -25.35
N LYS A 468 -12.38 13.35 -26.57
CA LYS A 468 -11.30 13.04 -27.52
C LYS A 468 -9.94 13.49 -26.99
N ALA A 469 -9.86 14.57 -26.20
CA ALA A 469 -8.61 15.02 -25.57
C ALA A 469 -7.96 13.96 -24.68
N LEU A 470 -8.74 13.06 -24.05
CA LEU A 470 -8.18 11.96 -23.25
C LEU A 470 -7.28 11.02 -24.08
N SER A 471 -7.51 10.90 -25.39
CA SER A 471 -6.66 10.08 -26.27
C SER A 471 -5.28 10.69 -26.54
N PHE A 472 -5.09 11.96 -26.19
CA PHE A 472 -3.84 12.71 -26.39
C PHE A 472 -3.13 13.07 -25.09
N ILE A 473 -3.74 12.75 -23.94
CA ILE A 473 -3.08 12.84 -22.64
C ILE A 473 -2.40 11.49 -22.36
N PRO A 474 -1.14 11.48 -21.90
CA PRO A 474 -0.50 10.25 -21.45
C PRO A 474 -1.37 9.57 -20.39
N ALA A 475 -1.48 8.24 -20.45
CA ALA A 475 -2.14 7.50 -19.39
C ALA A 475 -1.45 7.81 -18.03
N PRO A 476 -2.22 7.91 -16.93
CA PRO A 476 -1.63 8.11 -15.61
C PRO A 476 -0.67 6.95 -15.28
N PRO A 477 0.46 7.21 -14.59
CA PRO A 477 1.31 6.14 -14.11
C PRO A 477 0.53 5.25 -13.13
N VAL A 478 0.58 3.95 -13.34
CA VAL A 478 -0.06 2.95 -12.46
C VAL A 478 0.78 2.85 -11.18
N PRO A 479 0.27 3.20 -9.98
CA PRO A 479 1.03 3.03 -8.75
C PRO A 479 1.33 1.54 -8.48
N ASP A 480 2.55 1.23 -8.05
CA ASP A 480 2.86 -0.11 -7.56
C ASP A 480 2.26 -0.28 -6.15
N VAL A 481 1.40 -1.27 -5.96
CA VAL A 481 0.73 -1.52 -4.67
C VAL A 481 1.13 -2.87 -4.12
N TYR A 482 1.41 -2.92 -2.83
CA TYR A 482 1.83 -4.14 -2.14
C TYR A 482 0.97 -4.39 -0.91
N VAL A 483 0.71 -5.66 -0.62
CA VAL A 483 0.24 -6.06 0.71
C VAL A 483 1.44 -6.07 1.65
N SER A 484 1.47 -5.13 2.60
CA SER A 484 2.56 -4.98 3.58
C SER A 484 2.22 -5.52 4.97
N GLY A 485 0.95 -5.89 5.19
CA GLY A 485 0.53 -6.49 6.44
C GLY A 485 -0.93 -6.93 6.43
N LYS A 486 -1.28 -7.70 7.46
CA LYS A 486 -2.63 -8.18 7.74
C LYS A 486 -2.86 -8.20 9.25
N ILE A 487 -4.09 -7.93 9.65
CA ILE A 487 -4.54 -7.92 11.05
C ILE A 487 -5.87 -8.66 11.07
N ILE A 488 -5.94 -9.70 11.90
CA ILE A 488 -7.18 -10.43 12.18
C ILE A 488 -7.79 -9.81 13.44
N GLY A 489 -9.09 -9.55 13.42
CA GLY A 489 -9.84 -9.06 14.58
C GLY A 489 -9.84 -10.07 15.72
N GLY A 490 -10.34 -9.68 16.89
CA GLY A 490 -10.42 -10.58 18.05
C GLY A 490 -9.04 -10.87 18.67
N ASP A 491 -8.67 -12.14 18.75
CA ASP A 491 -7.40 -12.61 19.34
C ASP A 491 -6.22 -12.60 18.34
N GLY A 492 -6.48 -12.23 17.08
CA GLY A 492 -5.46 -12.11 16.05
C GLY A 492 -5.17 -13.39 15.29
N ILE A 493 -5.97 -14.45 15.47
CA ILE A 493 -5.81 -15.75 14.81
C ILE A 493 -7.13 -16.11 14.10
N ALA A 494 -7.05 -16.65 12.89
CA ALA A 494 -8.24 -17.11 12.17
C ALA A 494 -8.50 -18.59 12.49
N MET A 495 -9.29 -18.88 13.52
CA MET A 495 -9.52 -20.25 13.97
C MET A 495 -10.51 -21.01 13.06
N PRO A 496 -10.37 -22.33 12.89
CA PRO A 496 -11.42 -23.14 12.26
C PRO A 496 -12.78 -22.94 12.94
N GLY A 497 -13.84 -22.75 12.14
CA GLY A 497 -15.20 -22.52 12.63
C GLY A 497 -15.54 -21.06 12.99
N GLU A 498 -14.56 -20.17 13.00
CA GLU A 498 -14.72 -18.77 13.42
C GLU A 498 -15.23 -17.87 12.29
N THR A 499 -15.93 -16.80 12.66
CA THR A 499 -16.14 -15.63 11.80
C THR A 499 -15.30 -14.48 12.35
N PHE A 500 -14.44 -13.90 11.52
CA PHE A 500 -13.49 -12.87 11.93
C PHE A 500 -13.43 -11.71 10.93
N ASP A 501 -12.99 -10.56 11.45
CA ASP A 501 -12.71 -9.35 10.68
C ASP A 501 -11.27 -9.39 10.17
N LEU A 502 -11.06 -9.13 8.88
CA LEU A 502 -9.74 -9.05 8.28
C LEU A 502 -9.45 -7.62 7.81
N PHE A 503 -8.41 -7.05 8.39
CA PHE A 503 -7.82 -5.79 7.94
C PHE A 503 -6.52 -6.08 7.19
N VAL A 504 -6.38 -5.48 6.02
CA VAL A 504 -5.19 -5.56 5.17
C VAL A 504 -4.51 -4.21 5.19
N ARG A 505 -3.19 -4.20 5.24
CA ARG A 505 -2.39 -2.99 5.10
C ARG A 505 -1.76 -2.99 3.72
N LEU A 506 -2.08 -1.97 2.93
CA LEU A 506 -1.47 -1.71 1.63
C LEU A 506 -0.31 -0.74 1.77
N GLU A 507 0.68 -0.91 0.92
CA GLU A 507 1.83 -0.03 0.75
C GLU A 507 1.94 0.47 -0.70
N ILE A 508 2.17 1.76 -0.87
CA ILE A 508 2.46 2.39 -2.16
C ILE A 508 3.79 3.14 -2.02
N PRO A 509 4.89 2.64 -2.61
CA PRO A 509 6.16 3.35 -2.61
C PRO A 509 6.00 4.74 -3.26
N GLY A 510 6.31 5.80 -2.51
CA GLY A 510 6.12 7.20 -2.95
C GLY A 510 4.84 7.87 -2.43
N GLY A 511 3.91 7.09 -1.88
CA GLY A 511 2.68 7.57 -1.24
C GLY A 511 1.58 7.91 -2.22
N SER A 512 0.34 7.96 -1.73
CA SER A 512 -0.84 8.31 -2.51
C SER A 512 -1.76 9.24 -1.74
N THR A 513 -2.63 9.95 -2.46
CA THR A 513 -3.78 10.67 -1.90
C THR A 513 -5.11 10.12 -2.42
N ASP A 514 -5.06 9.08 -3.24
CA ASP A 514 -6.25 8.48 -3.84
C ASP A 514 -6.96 7.57 -2.84
N THR A 515 -8.28 7.50 -2.98
CA THR A 515 -9.08 6.44 -2.37
C THR A 515 -9.04 5.23 -3.30
N MET A 516 -8.79 4.04 -2.75
CA MET A 516 -8.89 2.78 -3.50
C MET A 516 -10.01 1.92 -2.94
N THR A 517 -10.72 1.22 -3.80
CA THR A 517 -11.63 0.14 -3.40
C THR A 517 -10.94 -1.19 -3.68
N ALA A 518 -11.04 -2.14 -2.77
CA ALA A 518 -10.53 -3.50 -2.94
C ALA A 518 -11.64 -4.52 -2.74
N PHE A 519 -11.57 -5.61 -3.49
CA PHE A 519 -12.45 -6.75 -3.38
C PHE A 519 -11.66 -8.02 -3.09
N ILE A 520 -12.03 -8.77 -2.06
CA ILE A 520 -11.35 -10.02 -1.72
C ILE A 520 -12.11 -11.23 -2.28
N SER A 521 -11.38 -12.22 -2.78
CA SER A 521 -11.93 -13.50 -3.25
C SER A 521 -10.99 -14.67 -2.94
N THR A 522 -11.55 -15.87 -2.88
CA THR A 522 -10.80 -17.13 -2.82
C THR A 522 -11.65 -18.26 -3.38
N ASP A 523 -10.99 -19.27 -3.94
CA ASP A 523 -11.61 -20.54 -4.34
C ASP A 523 -11.33 -21.66 -3.31
N ALA A 524 -10.72 -21.31 -2.16
CA ALA A 524 -10.38 -22.29 -1.13
C ALA A 524 -11.65 -22.92 -0.52
N PRO A 525 -11.74 -24.27 -0.48
CA PRO A 525 -12.88 -24.94 0.13
C PRO A 525 -12.95 -24.66 1.63
N GLY A 526 -14.16 -24.51 2.18
CA GLY A 526 -14.36 -24.26 3.61
C GLY A 526 -14.17 -22.80 4.05
N VAL A 527 -14.00 -21.88 3.10
CA VAL A 527 -13.86 -20.44 3.35
C VAL A 527 -15.05 -19.70 2.76
N HIS A 528 -15.73 -18.90 3.58
CA HIS A 528 -16.91 -18.13 3.19
C HIS A 528 -16.66 -16.64 3.40
N ILE A 529 -16.67 -15.85 2.33
CA ILE A 529 -16.53 -14.39 2.41
C ILE A 529 -17.93 -13.79 2.57
N LEU A 530 -18.17 -13.15 3.72
CA LEU A 530 -19.45 -12.55 4.10
C LEU A 530 -19.54 -11.07 3.72
N ASP A 531 -18.41 -10.36 3.77
CA ASP A 531 -18.25 -9.00 3.23
C ASP A 531 -16.94 -8.96 2.44
N ASN A 532 -17.05 -8.66 1.15
CA ASN A 532 -15.94 -8.79 0.21
C ASN A 532 -15.39 -7.45 -0.27
N GLU A 533 -15.92 -6.31 0.17
CA GLU A 533 -15.52 -4.98 -0.32
C GLU A 533 -14.93 -4.12 0.80
N ALA A 534 -13.85 -3.41 0.51
CA ALA A 534 -13.23 -2.51 1.48
C ALA A 534 -12.62 -1.26 0.82
N LEU A 535 -12.71 -0.13 1.53
CA LEU A 535 -12.13 1.15 1.11
C LEU A 535 -10.80 1.43 1.82
N PHE A 536 -9.82 1.87 1.06
CA PHE A 536 -8.51 2.33 1.53
C PHE A 536 -8.38 3.83 1.28
N PHE A 537 -7.94 4.55 2.31
CA PHE A 537 -7.69 5.98 2.23
C PHE A 537 -6.24 6.28 2.62
N PHE A 538 -5.47 6.81 1.68
CA PHE A 538 -4.09 7.22 1.91
C PHE A 538 -4.09 8.71 2.28
N SER A 539 -4.05 9.01 3.57
CA SER A 539 -4.04 10.39 4.06
C SER A 539 -2.67 11.04 3.81
N ASN A 540 -2.64 12.25 3.24
CA ASN A 540 -1.44 13.11 3.15
C ASN A 540 -0.17 12.41 2.63
N LYS A 541 -0.26 11.60 1.56
CA LYS A 541 0.87 10.81 1.04
C LYS A 541 1.43 9.78 2.02
N SER A 542 0.60 9.30 2.94
CA SER A 542 0.93 8.08 3.65
C SER A 542 1.27 7.02 2.62
N ILE A 543 2.43 6.39 2.81
CA ILE A 543 2.81 5.23 2.00
C ILE A 543 2.02 4.00 2.41
N TYR A 544 1.26 4.07 3.52
CA TYR A 544 0.43 2.98 4.02
C TYR A 544 -1.05 3.37 4.13
N SER A 545 -1.93 2.42 3.87
CA SER A 545 -3.33 2.52 4.26
C SER A 545 -3.83 1.18 4.76
N VAL A 546 -4.78 1.22 5.69
CA VAL A 546 -5.54 0.06 6.14
C VAL A 546 -6.98 0.29 5.73
N ASN A 547 -7.68 -0.77 5.33
CA ASN A 547 -9.09 -0.67 5.01
C ASN A 547 -9.90 -0.11 6.18
N ILE A 548 -10.82 0.79 5.86
CA ILE A 548 -11.69 1.47 6.83
C ILE A 548 -12.71 0.49 7.42
N SER A 549 -13.28 -0.37 6.57
CA SER A 549 -14.17 -1.46 6.96
C SER A 549 -13.46 -2.80 6.74
N PRO A 550 -13.58 -3.78 7.65
CA PRO A 550 -12.96 -5.08 7.50
C PRO A 550 -13.59 -5.86 6.35
N PHE A 551 -12.81 -6.76 5.74
CA PHE A 551 -13.41 -7.91 5.08
C PHE A 551 -13.94 -8.86 6.16
N VAL A 552 -15.11 -9.45 5.96
CA VAL A 552 -15.67 -10.39 6.95
C VAL A 552 -15.62 -11.80 6.38
N ILE A 553 -14.90 -12.69 7.05
CA ILE A 553 -14.64 -14.05 6.57
C ILE A 553 -15.08 -15.05 7.64
N LYS A 554 -15.65 -16.17 7.20
CA LYS A 554 -15.96 -17.33 8.03
C LYS A 554 -15.20 -18.55 7.55
N PHE A 555 -14.51 -19.19 8.48
CA PHE A 555 -13.86 -20.48 8.30
C PHE A 555 -14.79 -21.60 8.77
N ASP A 556 -14.88 -22.69 8.00
CA ASP A 556 -15.56 -23.90 8.45
C ASP A 556 -14.72 -24.62 9.52
N SER A 557 -15.38 -25.33 10.43
CA SER A 557 -14.71 -26.08 11.51
C SER A 557 -13.88 -27.26 11.01
N SER A 558 -14.01 -27.63 9.73
CA SER A 558 -13.26 -28.68 9.08
C SER A 558 -11.89 -28.23 8.56
N LEU A 559 -11.60 -26.93 8.57
CA LEU A 559 -10.28 -26.43 8.14
C LEU A 559 -9.18 -26.89 9.11
N ILE A 560 -8.01 -27.15 8.53
CA ILE A 560 -6.90 -27.78 9.22
C ILE A 560 -5.97 -26.70 9.76
N HIS A 561 -5.62 -26.82 11.04
CA HIS A 561 -4.63 -25.99 11.71
C HIS A 561 -3.27 -26.02 11.00
N GLY A 562 -2.69 -24.85 10.76
CA GLY A 562 -1.42 -24.66 10.04
C GLY A 562 -1.55 -24.62 8.51
N SER A 563 -2.73 -24.87 7.94
CA SER A 563 -2.92 -24.76 6.49
C SER A 563 -2.95 -23.29 6.01
N GLU A 564 -2.50 -23.04 4.78
CA GLU A 564 -2.53 -21.70 4.17
C GLU A 564 -3.74 -21.53 3.25
N VAL A 565 -4.50 -20.46 3.46
CA VAL A 565 -5.57 -20.01 2.56
C VAL A 565 -5.05 -18.83 1.74
N ASN A 566 -5.06 -18.99 0.41
CA ASN A 566 -4.68 -17.93 -0.52
C ASN A 566 -5.92 -17.14 -0.97
N PHE A 567 -5.85 -15.83 -0.82
CA PHE A 567 -6.83 -14.87 -1.31
C PHE A 567 -6.26 -14.05 -2.45
N SER A 568 -7.14 -13.61 -3.34
CA SER A 568 -6.87 -12.57 -4.33
C SER A 568 -7.55 -11.27 -3.87
N LEU A 569 -6.80 -10.18 -3.85
CA LEU A 569 -7.31 -8.83 -3.66
C LEU A 569 -7.35 -8.11 -5.01
N TYR A 570 -8.55 -7.92 -5.54
CA TYR A 570 -8.78 -7.13 -6.73
C TYR A 570 -8.92 -5.65 -6.37
N MET A 571 -8.04 -4.82 -6.93
CA MET A 571 -7.94 -3.41 -6.62
C MET A 571 -8.59 -2.57 -7.73
N GLN A 572 -9.34 -1.53 -7.34
CA GLN A 572 -9.96 -0.57 -8.26
C GLN A 572 -9.56 0.86 -7.90
N LEU A 573 -9.13 1.61 -8.92
CA LEU A 573 -8.92 3.05 -8.83
C LEU A 573 -10.14 3.80 -9.36
N PRO A 574 -10.42 5.03 -8.88
CA PRO A 574 -11.55 5.83 -9.34
C PRO A 574 -11.58 6.11 -10.86
N TYR A 575 -10.41 6.07 -11.51
CA TYR A 575 -10.21 6.32 -12.93
C TYR A 575 -9.80 5.08 -13.74
N GLN A 576 -9.56 3.95 -13.07
CA GLN A 576 -9.20 2.68 -13.70
C GLN A 576 -9.86 1.52 -12.95
N PRO A 577 -10.99 1.00 -13.44
CA PRO A 577 -11.76 -0.06 -12.77
C PRO A 577 -11.06 -1.43 -12.77
N ASP A 578 -10.01 -1.60 -13.58
CA ASP A 578 -9.20 -2.82 -13.70
C ASP A 578 -7.73 -2.48 -13.40
N PHE A 579 -7.44 -2.25 -12.11
CA PHE A 579 -6.16 -1.69 -11.69
C PHE A 579 -5.12 -2.78 -11.36
N ASP A 580 -5.41 -3.71 -10.45
CA ASP A 580 -4.46 -4.79 -10.10
C ASP A 580 -5.10 -5.97 -9.34
N THR A 581 -4.40 -7.10 -9.26
CA THR A 581 -4.74 -8.25 -8.40
C THR A 581 -3.54 -8.63 -7.54
N LEU A 582 -3.68 -8.48 -6.22
CA LEU A 582 -2.65 -8.80 -5.23
C LEU A 582 -2.91 -10.15 -4.56
N ALA A 583 -1.86 -10.88 -4.21
CA ALA A 583 -1.96 -12.13 -3.46
C ALA A 583 -1.88 -11.88 -1.94
N LEU A 584 -2.71 -12.59 -1.18
CA LEU A 584 -2.73 -12.53 0.29
C LEU A 584 -2.86 -13.95 0.86
N GLY A 585 -1.84 -14.42 1.60
CA GLY A 585 -1.89 -15.69 2.33
C GLY A 585 -2.30 -15.51 3.79
N LEU A 586 -3.14 -16.41 4.30
CA LEU A 586 -3.60 -16.47 5.69
C LEU A 586 -3.47 -17.90 6.23
N THR A 587 -2.72 -18.05 7.33
CA THR A 587 -2.61 -19.31 8.07
C THR A 587 -3.88 -19.58 8.89
N VAL A 588 -4.41 -20.78 8.79
CA VAL A 588 -5.56 -21.25 9.58
C VAL A 588 -5.10 -21.66 10.97
N GLY A 589 -5.65 -21.04 12.01
CA GLY A 589 -5.40 -21.36 13.41
C GLY A 589 -3.91 -21.42 13.78
N HIS A 590 -3.56 -22.30 14.71
CA HIS A 590 -2.17 -22.55 15.11
C HIS A 590 -1.47 -23.63 14.27
N GLU A 591 -0.23 -23.41 13.88
CA GLU A 591 0.63 -24.45 13.32
C GLU A 591 1.17 -25.38 14.43
N PRO A 592 1.21 -26.71 14.22
CA PRO A 592 1.86 -27.64 15.16
C PRO A 592 3.34 -27.32 15.33
N LYS A 593 3.80 -27.26 16.58
CA LYS A 593 5.21 -26.98 16.91
C LYS A 593 6.17 -28.15 16.66
N GLY A 594 5.69 -29.31 16.22
CA GLY A 594 6.50 -30.51 16.03
C GLY A 594 5.95 -31.43 14.94
N ASN A 595 6.61 -32.56 14.73
CA ASN A 595 6.28 -33.50 13.67
C ASN A 595 5.25 -34.53 14.12
N MET A 596 4.50 -35.04 13.13
CA MET A 596 3.51 -36.10 13.31
C MET A 596 3.83 -37.29 12.41
N PHE A 597 3.46 -38.48 12.85
CA PHE A 597 3.60 -39.71 12.08
C PHE A 597 2.40 -40.62 12.29
N THR A 598 1.93 -41.25 11.22
CA THR A 598 0.82 -42.21 11.28
C THR A 598 1.34 -43.63 11.24
N HIS A 599 1.11 -44.36 12.32
CA HIS A 599 1.20 -45.81 12.30
C HIS A 599 -0.04 -46.38 11.61
N MET A 600 0.16 -47.23 10.61
CA MET A 600 -0.91 -47.89 9.86
C MET A 600 -0.71 -49.40 9.90
N THR A 601 -1.78 -50.11 10.21
CA THR A 601 -1.88 -51.58 10.18
C THR A 601 -3.17 -51.94 9.44
N SER A 602 -3.39 -53.23 9.20
CA SER A 602 -4.56 -53.76 8.50
C SER A 602 -5.88 -53.46 9.22
N SER A 603 -5.86 -53.28 10.55
CA SER A 603 -7.06 -52.97 11.34
C SER A 603 -7.02 -51.60 12.02
N LEU A 604 -5.86 -50.99 12.26
CA LEU A 604 -5.71 -49.81 13.11
C LEU A 604 -4.78 -48.74 12.51
N GLU A 605 -5.21 -47.49 12.58
CA GLU A 605 -4.39 -46.32 12.23
C GLU A 605 -4.37 -45.33 13.41
N LEU A 606 -3.20 -44.80 13.76
CA LEU A 606 -3.05 -43.77 14.79
C LEU A 606 -1.95 -42.78 14.44
N THR A 607 -2.28 -41.49 14.47
CA THR A 607 -1.26 -40.42 14.38
C THR A 607 -0.67 -40.10 15.75
N VAL A 608 0.65 -40.10 15.83
CA VAL A 608 1.43 -39.78 17.04
C VAL A 608 2.31 -38.56 16.78
N SER A 609 2.75 -37.85 17.83
CA SER A 609 3.65 -36.71 17.70
C SER A 609 4.88 -36.74 18.59
N ASP A 610 5.89 -35.94 18.23
CA ASP A 610 7.07 -35.65 19.04
C ASP A 610 6.87 -34.54 20.08
N PHE A 611 5.61 -34.22 20.41
CA PHE A 611 5.23 -33.25 21.45
C PHE A 611 4.14 -33.80 22.39
N GLY A 612 3.99 -35.13 22.46
CA GLY A 612 3.22 -35.83 23.49
C GLY A 612 1.72 -35.98 23.25
N GLN A 613 1.17 -35.35 22.20
CA GLN A 613 -0.26 -35.43 21.84
C GLN A 613 -0.50 -36.41 20.67
N PHE A 614 -1.71 -36.94 20.57
CA PHE A 614 -2.09 -38.00 19.63
C PHE A 614 -3.39 -37.64 18.88
N GLY A 615 -3.57 -38.20 17.68
CA GLY A 615 -4.80 -38.08 16.90
C GLY A 615 -4.70 -37.10 15.74
N PHE A 616 -4.90 -35.80 15.98
CA PHE A 616 -4.84 -34.73 14.96
C PHE A 616 -5.72 -34.91 13.71
N GLY A 617 -6.67 -35.83 13.76
CA GLY A 617 -7.59 -36.14 12.68
C GLY A 617 -8.77 -35.16 12.61
N PRO A 618 -9.58 -35.24 11.54
CA PRO A 618 -10.86 -34.54 11.47
C PRO A 618 -11.69 -34.79 12.74
N ASN A 619 -12.42 -33.78 13.21
CA ASN A 619 -13.23 -33.81 14.44
C ASN A 619 -12.47 -34.00 15.77
N SER A 620 -11.13 -34.06 15.76
CA SER A 620 -10.34 -33.96 17.00
C SER A 620 -10.39 -32.54 17.57
N ILE A 621 -9.97 -32.36 18.82
CA ILE A 621 -9.87 -31.05 19.46
C ILE A 621 -8.83 -30.12 18.77
N TYR A 622 -7.87 -30.71 18.03
CA TYR A 622 -6.82 -29.99 17.32
C TYR A 622 -6.50 -30.67 15.96
N PRO A 623 -7.34 -30.49 14.93
CA PRO A 623 -7.15 -31.11 13.63
C PRO A 623 -6.00 -30.45 12.88
N ALA A 624 -4.87 -31.16 12.76
CA ALA A 624 -3.60 -30.61 12.27
C ALA A 624 -2.98 -31.43 11.11
N GLY A 625 -3.81 -32.17 10.36
CA GLY A 625 -3.39 -32.93 9.19
C GLY A 625 -3.02 -34.40 9.47
N GLY A 626 -3.23 -34.88 10.70
CA GLY A 626 -3.19 -36.30 11.03
C GLY A 626 -4.45 -37.04 10.56
N VAL A 627 -4.45 -38.36 10.69
CA VAL A 627 -5.63 -39.19 10.38
C VAL A 627 -6.51 -39.44 11.60
N GLY A 628 -6.05 -39.15 12.82
CA GLY A 628 -6.76 -39.51 14.04
C GLY A 628 -6.42 -40.90 14.57
N LEU A 629 -7.40 -41.51 15.24
CA LEU A 629 -7.48 -42.94 15.55
C LEU A 629 -8.56 -43.55 14.68
N LYS A 630 -8.22 -44.50 13.81
CA LYS A 630 -9.19 -45.20 12.97
C LYS A 630 -9.09 -46.70 13.18
N PHE A 631 -10.23 -47.37 13.15
CA PHE A 631 -10.29 -48.82 13.22
C PHE A 631 -11.12 -49.37 12.05
N ARG A 632 -10.52 -50.26 11.26
CA ARG A 632 -11.11 -50.92 10.08
C ARG A 632 -11.79 -49.95 9.10
N GLY A 633 -11.11 -48.83 8.82
CA GLY A 633 -11.58 -47.82 7.88
C GLY A 633 -12.68 -46.90 8.42
N SER A 634 -12.89 -46.85 9.74
CA SER A 634 -13.76 -45.86 10.38
C SER A 634 -13.30 -44.41 10.10
N GLU A 635 -14.18 -43.46 10.38
CA GLU A 635 -13.76 -42.07 10.62
C GLU A 635 -12.86 -41.98 11.86
N ASN A 636 -12.28 -40.80 12.11
CA ASN A 636 -11.51 -40.55 13.34
C ASN A 636 -12.39 -40.75 14.58
N LEU A 637 -11.96 -41.63 15.48
CA LEU A 637 -12.61 -41.99 16.74
C LEU A 637 -11.98 -41.29 17.96
N LEU A 638 -10.88 -40.57 17.78
CA LEU A 638 -10.15 -39.92 18.86
C LEU A 638 -10.39 -38.42 18.86
N TYR A 639 -10.99 -37.92 19.94
CA TYR A 639 -11.17 -36.50 20.15
C TYR A 639 -9.90 -35.85 20.69
N GLU A 640 -9.32 -36.44 21.75
CA GLU A 640 -8.10 -35.94 22.39
C GLU A 640 -7.33 -37.09 23.02
N ALA A 641 -6.01 -37.13 22.85
CA ALA A 641 -5.14 -37.90 23.73
C ALA A 641 -3.80 -37.23 23.93
N GLY A 642 -3.22 -37.41 25.12
CA GLY A 642 -1.95 -36.80 25.46
C GLY A 642 -1.39 -37.25 26.79
N ILE A 643 -0.20 -36.76 27.08
CA ILE A 643 0.54 -37.11 28.29
C ILE A 643 0.50 -35.98 29.32
N ILE A 644 0.62 -36.38 30.59
CA ILE A 644 0.72 -35.48 31.73
C ILE A 644 1.83 -36.00 32.65
N VAL A 645 2.81 -35.17 32.95
CA VAL A 645 3.89 -35.47 33.90
C VAL A 645 3.81 -34.46 35.04
N GLY A 646 3.81 -34.91 36.29
CA GLY A 646 3.61 -33.99 37.41
C GLY A 646 4.21 -34.46 38.73
N ARG A 647 4.65 -33.50 39.54
CA ARG A 647 5.08 -33.69 40.93
C ARG A 647 4.10 -33.07 41.93
N ASN A 648 3.39 -32.03 41.49
CA ASN A 648 2.26 -31.38 42.13
C ASN A 648 1.57 -30.48 41.08
N SER A 649 0.51 -29.78 41.45
CA SER A 649 -0.25 -28.92 40.53
C SER A 649 0.47 -27.66 40.04
N LEU A 650 1.68 -27.35 40.54
CA LEU A 650 2.52 -26.22 40.08
C LEU A 650 3.70 -26.68 39.23
N LEU A 651 4.16 -27.92 39.44
CA LEU A 651 5.22 -28.58 38.70
C LEU A 651 4.58 -29.71 37.90
N LEU A 652 3.89 -29.31 36.83
CA LEU A 652 3.14 -30.17 35.92
C LEU A 652 3.41 -29.73 34.49
N SER A 653 3.62 -30.70 33.61
CA SER A 653 3.78 -30.48 32.17
C SER A 653 2.82 -31.42 31.43
N SER A 654 2.07 -30.86 30.48
CA SER A 654 0.92 -31.48 29.84
C SER A 654 0.91 -31.21 28.34
N SER A 655 0.45 -32.20 27.56
CA SER A 655 0.11 -32.04 26.14
C SER A 655 -1.40 -32.12 25.88
N VAL A 656 -2.22 -32.15 26.94
CA VAL A 656 -3.68 -32.08 26.87
C VAL A 656 -4.18 -30.66 27.14
N ARG A 657 -5.44 -30.40 26.77
CA ARG A 657 -6.10 -29.10 26.79
C ARG A 657 -5.91 -28.33 28.10
N ASP A 658 -5.72 -27.01 27.99
CA ASP A 658 -5.61 -26.12 29.13
C ASP A 658 -6.98 -25.75 29.73
N SER A 659 -7.01 -24.86 30.73
CA SER A 659 -8.25 -24.40 31.38
C SER A 659 -9.18 -23.60 30.47
N SER A 660 -8.67 -23.10 29.35
CA SER A 660 -9.42 -22.37 28.31
C SER A 660 -9.82 -23.28 27.14
N CYS A 661 -9.57 -24.60 27.25
CA CYS A 661 -9.83 -25.60 26.21
C CYS A 661 -8.92 -25.49 24.98
N HIS A 662 -7.75 -24.85 25.11
CA HIS A 662 -6.75 -24.84 24.04
C HIS A 662 -5.96 -26.15 24.06
N ALA A 663 -6.00 -26.89 22.95
CA ALA A 663 -5.27 -28.14 22.79
C ALA A 663 -4.02 -28.03 21.90
N TYR A 664 -3.76 -26.85 21.34
CA TYR A 664 -2.55 -26.55 20.54
C TYR A 664 -1.35 -26.14 21.42
N VAL A 665 -1.54 -26.05 22.73
CA VAL A 665 -0.51 -25.73 23.72
C VAL A 665 0.02 -27.03 24.34
N SER A 666 1.17 -27.50 23.85
CA SER A 666 1.92 -28.57 24.52
C SER A 666 3.08 -27.96 25.32
N ASP A 667 3.24 -28.41 26.56
CA ASP A 667 4.40 -28.11 27.39
C ASP A 667 5.67 -28.86 26.92
N PHE A 668 5.54 -29.76 25.94
CA PHE A 668 6.63 -30.57 25.44
C PHE A 668 7.13 -30.10 24.07
N GLY A 669 8.42 -29.77 23.98
CA GLY A 669 9.10 -29.41 22.73
C GLY A 669 10.05 -30.52 22.25
N ALA A 670 10.08 -30.77 20.94
CA ALA A 670 10.94 -31.77 20.33
C ALA A 670 12.43 -31.42 20.49
N GLN A 671 13.20 -32.37 21.03
CA GLN A 671 14.67 -32.32 21.11
C GLN A 671 15.31 -33.13 19.98
N GLU A 672 14.74 -34.29 19.67
CA GLU A 672 15.06 -35.10 18.49
C GLU A 672 13.74 -35.35 17.75
N GLN A 673 13.69 -34.92 16.48
CA GLN A 673 12.49 -35.06 15.65
C GLN A 673 12.10 -36.53 15.50
N LEU A 674 10.81 -36.76 15.30
CA LEU A 674 10.25 -38.09 15.09
C LEU A 674 11.00 -38.84 13.98
N ALA A 675 11.68 -39.92 14.35
CA ALA A 675 12.41 -40.80 13.45
C ALA A 675 11.65 -42.12 13.29
N THR A 676 11.66 -42.68 12.08
CA THR A 676 10.98 -43.94 11.76
C THR A 676 12.00 -45.04 11.46
N VAL A 677 11.76 -46.23 12.01
CA VAL A 677 12.60 -47.41 11.82
C VAL A 677 11.75 -48.53 11.23
N TYR A 678 12.19 -49.05 10.09
CA TYR A 678 11.51 -50.06 9.29
C TYR A 678 12.34 -51.35 9.17
N PRO A 679 11.69 -52.51 9.27
CA PRO A 679 11.12 -53.08 10.50
C PRO A 679 12.19 -53.44 11.55
N ASP A 680 11.80 -53.48 12.82
CA ASP A 680 12.62 -53.96 13.94
C ASP A 680 12.74 -55.50 13.93
N PHE A 681 13.61 -56.08 14.76
CA PHE A 681 13.89 -57.53 14.81
C PHE A 681 12.65 -58.41 15.09
N ASP A 682 11.56 -57.84 15.60
CA ASP A 682 10.30 -58.51 15.91
C ASP A 682 9.23 -58.41 14.80
N GLY A 683 9.57 -57.77 13.67
CA GLY A 683 8.68 -57.54 12.53
C GLY A 683 7.71 -56.38 12.72
N GLY A 684 7.85 -55.58 13.77
CA GLY A 684 7.08 -54.36 14.00
C GLY A 684 7.65 -53.13 13.29
N TYR A 685 6.78 -52.13 13.08
CA TYR A 685 7.15 -50.78 12.67
C TYR A 685 7.32 -49.92 13.92
N ASN A 686 8.45 -49.23 14.05
CA ASN A 686 8.75 -48.44 15.24
C ASN A 686 8.98 -46.98 14.87
N SER A 687 8.38 -46.06 15.63
CA SER A 687 8.73 -44.64 15.62
C SER A 687 9.33 -44.26 16.96
N THR A 688 10.31 -43.36 16.94
CA THR A 688 10.94 -42.84 18.15
C THR A 688 11.01 -41.33 18.12
N ALA A 689 10.76 -40.70 19.27
CA ALA A 689 10.87 -39.26 19.42
C ALA A 689 11.50 -38.93 20.78
N ARG A 690 12.15 -37.78 20.88
CA ARG A 690 12.67 -37.28 22.16
C ARG A 690 12.24 -35.84 22.35
N PHE A 691 11.61 -35.55 23.48
CA PHE A 691 11.12 -34.20 23.80
C PHE A 691 11.30 -33.85 25.27
N THR A 692 11.36 -32.55 25.54
CA THR A 692 11.56 -31.98 26.88
C THR A 692 10.37 -31.13 27.28
N ASP A 693 10.18 -30.93 28.57
CA ASP A 693 9.14 -30.06 29.14
C ASP A 693 9.48 -28.55 29.09
N ASN A 694 10.32 -28.14 28.16
CA ASN A 694 10.89 -26.79 28.08
C ASN A 694 9.90 -25.71 27.62
N GLU A 695 8.78 -26.10 27.01
CA GLU A 695 7.71 -25.17 26.63
C GLU A 695 6.80 -24.86 27.85
N SER A 696 6.94 -25.61 28.94
CA SER A 696 6.25 -25.32 30.20
C SER A 696 6.74 -24.03 30.84
N SER A 697 5.80 -23.24 31.36
CA SER A 697 6.14 -22.05 32.15
C SER A 697 6.89 -22.37 33.45
N ILE A 698 6.72 -23.58 34.00
CA ILE A 698 7.42 -24.06 35.21
C ILE A 698 7.81 -25.55 35.02
N PRO A 699 8.95 -25.83 34.35
CA PRO A 699 9.35 -27.20 34.02
C PRO A 699 9.74 -28.05 35.24
N ILE A 700 9.60 -29.37 35.11
CA ILE A 700 9.98 -30.45 36.05
C ILE A 700 11.45 -30.90 35.84
N PRO A 701 12.20 -30.20 35.00
CA PRO A 701 13.24 -30.73 34.08
C PRO A 701 13.23 -32.24 33.82
N VAL A 702 12.42 -32.67 32.84
CA VAL A 702 12.44 -34.06 32.34
C VAL A 702 12.68 -34.14 30.83
N THR A 703 13.28 -35.23 30.40
CA THR A 703 13.32 -35.63 28.99
C THR A 703 12.55 -36.92 28.81
N LEU A 704 11.66 -36.95 27.83
CA LEU A 704 10.85 -38.09 27.46
C LEU A 704 11.40 -38.69 26.18
N SER A 705 11.81 -39.95 26.22
CA SER A 705 12.12 -40.72 25.01
C SER A 705 10.93 -41.64 24.72
N GLN A 706 10.17 -41.30 23.69
CA GLN A 706 9.01 -42.04 23.20
C GLN A 706 9.45 -43.12 22.21
N SER A 707 8.83 -44.29 22.27
CA SER A 707 8.85 -45.31 21.22
C SER A 707 7.45 -45.86 21.02
N VAL A 708 6.96 -45.88 19.80
CA VAL A 708 5.66 -46.43 19.43
C VAL A 708 5.85 -47.55 18.43
N SER A 709 5.35 -48.74 18.76
CA SER A 709 5.47 -49.93 17.93
C SER A 709 4.10 -50.40 17.45
N SER A 710 3.99 -50.70 16.15
CA SER A 710 2.80 -51.28 15.53
C SER A 710 3.14 -52.54 14.74
N TYR A 711 2.19 -53.45 14.61
CA TYR A 711 2.38 -54.75 13.98
C TYR A 711 1.27 -54.99 12.95
N ASP A 712 1.61 -55.56 11.80
CA ASP A 712 0.65 -55.80 10.72
C ASP A 712 0.41 -57.30 10.44
N ALA A 713 1.02 -58.17 11.26
CA ALA A 713 0.76 -59.60 11.18
C ALA A 713 -0.66 -59.92 11.66
N ALA A 714 -1.31 -60.91 11.03
CA ALA A 714 -2.68 -61.27 11.36
C ALA A 714 -2.88 -61.55 12.88
N GLY A 715 -3.75 -60.78 13.50
CA GLY A 715 -4.06 -60.84 14.92
C GLY A 715 -3.14 -59.98 15.80
N ASP A 716 -2.13 -59.31 15.25
CA ASP A 716 -1.34 -58.29 15.94
C ASP A 716 -1.65 -56.86 15.45
N ASP A 717 -2.59 -56.73 14.50
CA ASP A 717 -2.99 -55.52 13.78
C ASP A 717 -4.04 -54.66 14.51
N GLY A 718 -4.48 -55.07 15.70
CA GLY A 718 -5.47 -54.37 16.51
C GLY A 718 -4.91 -53.54 17.68
N PHE A 719 -3.58 -53.36 17.77
CA PHE A 719 -2.97 -52.60 18.86
C PHE A 719 -1.68 -51.86 18.47
N LEU A 720 -1.32 -50.86 19.29
CA LEU A 720 0.02 -50.26 19.32
C LEU A 720 0.59 -50.34 20.74
N ILE A 721 1.91 -50.46 20.84
CA ILE A 721 2.63 -50.41 22.10
C ILE A 721 3.34 -49.07 22.20
N VAL A 722 3.03 -48.30 23.25
CA VAL A 722 3.64 -47.00 23.53
C VAL A 722 4.56 -47.14 24.75
N LYS A 723 5.82 -46.75 24.58
CA LYS A 723 6.85 -46.76 25.62
C LYS A 723 7.38 -45.35 25.83
N TYR A 724 7.58 -44.99 27.10
CA TYR A 724 8.34 -43.81 27.47
C TYR A 724 9.47 -44.17 28.42
N ASN A 725 10.66 -43.64 28.15
CA ASN A 725 11.72 -43.51 29.14
C ASN A 725 11.75 -42.07 29.64
N ILE A 726 11.37 -41.89 30.91
CA ILE A 726 11.38 -40.59 31.59
C ILE A 726 12.75 -40.40 32.23
N ILE A 727 13.50 -39.41 31.78
CA ILE A 727 14.88 -39.16 32.18
C ILE A 727 14.93 -37.85 32.97
N ASN A 728 15.57 -37.87 34.14
CA ASN A 728 15.90 -36.65 34.86
C ASN A 728 17.09 -35.96 34.19
N ASN A 729 16.86 -34.83 33.53
CA ASN A 729 17.91 -34.04 32.86
C ASN A 729 18.48 -32.91 33.75
N SER A 730 18.09 -32.87 35.03
CA SER A 730 18.59 -31.93 36.03
C SER A 730 19.75 -32.50 36.86
N ASN A 731 20.36 -31.64 37.68
CA ASN A 731 21.38 -32.02 38.66
C ASN A 731 20.79 -32.34 40.05
N GLU A 732 19.46 -32.37 40.20
CA GLU A 732 18.78 -32.61 41.48
C GLU A 732 18.00 -33.93 41.48
N ASN A 733 17.70 -34.48 42.65
CA ASN A 733 16.79 -35.62 42.77
C ASN A 733 15.34 -35.16 42.54
N LEU A 734 14.70 -35.70 41.50
CA LEU A 734 13.27 -35.48 41.27
C LEU A 734 12.47 -36.54 42.02
N ASN A 735 11.71 -36.12 43.03
CA ASN A 735 10.90 -37.03 43.86
C ASN A 735 9.41 -36.86 43.56
N GLY A 736 8.68 -37.97 43.65
CA GLY A 736 7.22 -37.99 43.54
C GLY A 736 6.69 -37.71 42.13
N ILE A 737 7.38 -38.20 41.10
CA ILE A 737 6.93 -38.03 39.71
C ILE A 737 5.79 -39.02 39.44
N TYR A 738 4.67 -38.49 38.95
CA TYR A 738 3.61 -39.23 38.30
C TYR A 738 3.65 -38.99 36.80
N PHE A 739 3.27 -40.01 36.04
CA PHE A 739 2.99 -39.91 34.62
C PHE A 739 1.57 -40.39 34.38
N GLY A 740 0.81 -39.73 33.52
CA GLY A 740 -0.47 -40.20 33.02
C GLY A 740 -0.59 -40.07 31.52
N PHE A 741 -1.34 -40.99 30.92
CA PHE A 741 -1.82 -40.88 29.54
C PHE A 741 -3.35 -40.77 29.60
N LEU A 742 -3.87 -39.66 29.10
CA LEU A 742 -5.30 -39.35 29.03
C LEU A 742 -5.78 -39.55 27.60
N CYS A 743 -6.96 -40.14 27.45
CA CYS A 743 -7.57 -40.42 26.17
C CYS A 743 -9.08 -40.14 26.23
N ASP A 744 -9.58 -39.45 25.23
CA ASP A 744 -10.99 -39.15 25.00
C ASP A 744 -11.35 -39.67 23.61
N VAL A 745 -11.86 -40.89 23.54
CA VAL A 745 -12.42 -41.44 22.30
C VAL A 745 -13.90 -41.10 22.25
N ASP A 746 -14.38 -40.71 21.06
CA ASP A 746 -15.80 -40.45 20.79
C ASP A 746 -16.31 -41.62 19.93
N LEU A 747 -16.75 -42.72 20.56
CA LEU A 747 -17.12 -43.97 19.88
C LEU A 747 -18.59 -44.02 19.42
N SER A 748 -19.45 -43.14 19.93
CA SER A 748 -20.87 -43.10 19.59
C SER A 748 -21.51 -41.72 19.78
N GLU A 749 -22.49 -41.39 18.92
CA GLU A 749 -23.27 -40.15 19.08
C GLU A 749 -24.18 -40.17 20.33
N ALA A 750 -24.50 -41.36 20.84
CA ALA A 750 -25.35 -41.56 22.02
C ALA A 750 -24.58 -41.44 23.35
N GLY A 751 -23.25 -41.28 23.29
CA GLY A 751 -22.36 -41.27 24.45
C GLY A 751 -21.79 -42.65 24.75
N ASP A 752 -20.53 -42.66 25.20
CA ASP A 752 -19.75 -43.87 25.41
C ASP A 752 -19.95 -44.43 26.82
N MET A 753 -19.67 -45.71 26.98
CA MET A 753 -19.63 -46.36 28.30
C MET A 753 -18.19 -46.73 28.63
N THR A 754 -17.83 -46.70 29.90
CA THR A 754 -16.50 -47.14 30.36
C THR A 754 -16.61 -48.36 31.24
N ALA A 755 -15.66 -49.28 31.09
CA ALA A 755 -15.56 -50.47 31.92
C ALA A 755 -14.09 -50.89 32.11
N ILE A 756 -13.88 -51.83 33.02
CA ILE A 756 -12.59 -52.49 33.24
C ILE A 756 -12.75 -54.00 33.15
N THR A 757 -11.72 -54.70 32.70
CA THR A 757 -11.71 -56.17 32.72
C THR A 757 -11.66 -56.73 34.14
N ASP A 758 -12.21 -57.94 34.34
CA ASP A 758 -12.28 -58.61 35.65
C ASP A 758 -10.91 -58.78 36.35
N ASP A 759 -9.84 -58.88 35.57
CA ASP A 759 -8.46 -59.01 36.06
C ASP A 759 -7.78 -57.65 36.32
N ASN A 760 -8.52 -56.55 36.15
CA ASN A 760 -8.08 -55.16 36.31
C ASN A 760 -6.89 -54.79 35.41
N SER A 761 -6.72 -55.47 34.28
CA SER A 761 -5.57 -55.26 33.39
C SER A 761 -5.84 -54.27 32.26
N LEU A 762 -7.09 -53.96 31.95
CA LEU A 762 -7.47 -53.14 30.78
C LEU A 762 -8.68 -52.27 31.13
N ILE A 763 -8.52 -50.95 31.02
CA ILE A 763 -9.65 -49.99 31.00
C ILE A 763 -10.06 -49.76 29.55
N TYR A 764 -11.36 -49.70 29.27
CA TYR A 764 -11.85 -49.51 27.91
C TYR A 764 -13.16 -48.73 27.85
N GLN A 765 -13.39 -48.14 26.68
CA GLN A 765 -14.63 -47.49 26.28
C GLN A 765 -15.34 -48.36 25.24
N SER A 766 -16.66 -48.36 25.25
CA SER A 766 -17.48 -49.04 24.24
C SER A 766 -18.54 -48.11 23.66
N GLY A 767 -18.68 -48.17 22.34
CA GLY A 767 -19.66 -47.42 21.54
C GLY A 767 -20.23 -48.29 20.42
N ASP A 768 -20.57 -47.69 19.26
CA ASP A 768 -21.32 -48.30 18.14
C ASP A 768 -20.60 -49.52 17.49
N ASN A 769 -20.60 -50.65 18.20
CA ASN A 769 -19.89 -51.90 17.86
C ASN A 769 -18.36 -51.79 17.79
N VAL A 770 -17.77 -50.79 18.46
CA VAL A 770 -16.32 -50.64 18.59
C VAL A 770 -15.97 -50.43 20.07
N LEU A 771 -14.86 -51.02 20.49
CA LEU A 771 -14.27 -50.85 21.80
C LEU A 771 -12.84 -50.33 21.64
N ALA A 772 -12.45 -49.38 22.49
CA ALA A 772 -11.11 -48.82 22.56
C ALA A 772 -10.59 -48.93 23.98
N GLY A 773 -9.39 -49.46 24.18
CA GLY A 773 -8.85 -49.73 25.51
C GLY A 773 -7.39 -49.40 25.68
N ILE A 774 -7.01 -49.18 26.93
CA ILE A 774 -5.64 -48.86 27.36
C ILE A 774 -5.19 -49.90 28.37
N GLN A 775 -4.16 -50.67 28.02
CA GLN A 775 -3.59 -51.70 28.88
C GLN A 775 -2.21 -51.28 29.40
N PRO A 776 -2.00 -51.06 30.70
CA PRO A 776 -0.65 -50.93 31.24
C PRO A 776 0.16 -52.23 31.06
N LEU A 777 1.37 -52.10 30.53
CA LEU A 777 2.31 -53.21 30.31
C LEU A 777 3.43 -53.25 31.37
N THR A 778 3.72 -52.10 31.98
CA THR A 778 4.54 -51.98 33.21
C THR A 778 3.66 -51.74 34.44
N GLY A 779 4.24 -51.82 35.64
CA GLY A 779 3.52 -51.54 36.88
C GLY A 779 2.93 -50.12 36.92
N PHE A 780 1.61 -50.02 37.09
CA PHE A 780 0.82 -48.78 37.06
C PHE A 780 0.40 -48.32 38.47
N ASN A 781 -0.09 -47.08 38.57
CA ASN A 781 -0.61 -46.45 39.78
C ASN A 781 -2.15 -46.50 39.85
N GLY A 782 -2.82 -46.14 38.75
CA GLY A 782 -4.27 -46.21 38.67
C GLY A 782 -4.85 -46.26 37.25
N LEU A 783 -6.08 -46.74 37.18
CA LEU A 783 -6.94 -46.75 35.99
C LEU A 783 -8.21 -45.97 36.32
N ARG A 784 -8.54 -44.96 35.51
CA ARG A 784 -9.59 -44.00 35.87
C ARG A 784 -10.44 -43.58 34.68
N THR A 785 -11.74 -43.51 34.92
CA THR A 785 -12.75 -42.85 34.10
C THR A 785 -12.99 -41.45 34.67
N ILE A 786 -12.99 -40.45 33.80
CA ILE A 786 -13.21 -39.05 34.13
C ILE A 786 -14.43 -38.59 33.36
N ALA A 787 -15.49 -38.20 34.06
CA ALA A 787 -16.70 -37.67 33.43
C ALA A 787 -16.46 -36.27 32.88
N ASN A 788 -16.77 -36.06 31.61
CA ASN A 788 -16.68 -34.77 30.93
C ASN A 788 -17.98 -33.94 31.12
N THR A 789 -18.48 -33.88 32.36
CA THR A 789 -19.81 -33.36 32.69
C THR A 789 -19.97 -31.86 32.43
N GLY A 790 -20.91 -31.48 31.56
CA GLY A 790 -21.27 -30.10 31.24
C GLY A 790 -20.70 -29.55 29.94
N GLY A 791 -20.27 -30.44 29.02
CA GLY A 791 -19.59 -30.12 27.78
C GLY A 791 -18.07 -30.13 27.96
N LYS A 792 -17.34 -30.26 26.86
CA LYS A 792 -15.86 -30.30 26.73
C LYS A 792 -15.20 -29.02 27.26
N LYS A 793 -15.17 -28.86 28.59
CA LYS A 793 -14.57 -27.73 29.32
C LYS A 793 -13.05 -27.93 29.44
N GLY A 794 -12.34 -26.82 29.63
CA GLY A 794 -10.90 -26.84 29.88
C GLY A 794 -10.53 -27.51 31.21
N LEU A 795 -9.29 -28.02 31.29
CA LEU A 795 -8.76 -28.76 32.43
C LEU A 795 -7.74 -27.90 33.21
N THR A 796 -7.95 -27.73 34.51
CA THR A 796 -6.98 -27.02 35.36
C THR A 796 -5.81 -27.92 35.75
N GLU A 797 -4.66 -27.32 36.05
CA GLU A 797 -3.47 -28.06 36.51
C GLU A 797 -3.71 -28.86 37.80
N ALA A 798 -4.60 -28.39 38.68
CA ALA A 798 -5.00 -29.10 39.88
C ALA A 798 -5.81 -30.37 39.55
N GLU A 799 -6.70 -30.31 38.56
CA GLU A 799 -7.47 -31.46 38.07
C GLU A 799 -6.55 -32.47 37.39
N LYS A 800 -5.70 -32.01 36.47
CA LYS A 800 -4.70 -32.85 35.79
C LYS A 800 -3.81 -33.61 36.80
N TYR A 801 -3.30 -32.91 37.82
CA TYR A 801 -2.49 -33.56 38.86
C TYR A 801 -3.31 -34.56 39.71
N ASN A 802 -4.57 -34.23 40.03
CA ASN A 802 -5.47 -35.15 40.75
C ASN A 802 -5.72 -36.43 39.94
N TYR A 803 -5.84 -36.32 38.62
CA TYR A 803 -6.04 -37.45 37.73
C TYR A 803 -4.85 -38.41 37.78
N ILE A 804 -3.62 -37.92 37.56
CA ILE A 804 -2.43 -38.78 37.48
C ILE A 804 -1.96 -39.32 38.83
N SER A 805 -2.26 -38.63 39.93
CA SER A 805 -1.87 -39.07 41.28
C SER A 805 -2.87 -40.04 41.93
N TYR A 806 -4.04 -40.26 41.32
CA TYR A 806 -5.03 -41.21 41.81
C TYR A 806 -4.48 -42.65 41.82
N LYS A 807 -4.59 -43.32 42.97
CA LYS A 807 -4.15 -44.71 43.16
C LYS A 807 -5.35 -45.62 43.33
N GLY A 808 -5.50 -46.59 42.43
CA GLY A 808 -6.61 -47.55 42.45
C GLY A 808 -7.32 -47.64 41.11
N ILE A 809 -8.58 -48.08 41.15
CA ILE A 809 -9.41 -48.33 39.97
C ILE A 809 -10.73 -47.58 40.17
N ASP A 810 -11.09 -46.79 39.17
CA ASP A 810 -12.34 -46.01 39.09
C ASP A 810 -12.85 -46.08 37.65
N ALA A 811 -13.52 -47.17 37.26
CA ALA A 811 -13.73 -47.48 35.84
C ALA A 811 -15.18 -47.80 35.43
N ASP A 812 -16.10 -48.06 36.36
CA ASP A 812 -17.46 -48.50 36.00
C ASP A 812 -18.44 -47.33 35.85
N ARG A 813 -18.87 -47.11 34.61
CA ARG A 813 -19.99 -46.24 34.25
C ARG A 813 -20.93 -46.97 33.31
N ASP A 814 -21.91 -47.68 33.87
CA ASP A 814 -22.96 -48.42 33.15
C ASP A 814 -24.02 -47.51 32.46
N ILE A 815 -23.70 -46.23 32.26
CA ILE A 815 -24.62 -45.25 31.69
C ILE A 815 -23.87 -44.55 30.54
N PRO A 816 -24.45 -44.46 29.34
CA PRO A 816 -23.90 -43.68 28.24
C PRO A 816 -23.60 -42.23 28.65
N GLY A 817 -22.43 -41.72 28.30
CA GLY A 817 -21.99 -40.36 28.60
C GLY A 817 -20.70 -39.97 27.88
N ASP A 818 -20.23 -38.75 28.10
CA ASP A 818 -18.94 -38.27 27.58
C ASP A 818 -17.88 -38.49 28.67
N TYR A 819 -16.94 -39.39 28.40
CA TYR A 819 -15.97 -39.89 29.36
C TYR A 819 -14.57 -39.93 28.76
N MET A 820 -13.59 -39.52 29.55
CA MET A 820 -12.17 -39.73 29.26
C MET A 820 -11.66 -40.91 30.08
N THR A 821 -10.72 -41.67 29.52
CA THR A 821 -9.96 -42.70 30.23
C THR A 821 -8.54 -42.25 30.51
N LEU A 822 -7.99 -42.70 31.64
CA LEU A 822 -6.63 -42.37 32.07
C LEU A 822 -5.95 -43.60 32.66
N VAL A 823 -4.74 -43.88 32.19
CA VAL A 823 -3.78 -44.75 32.88
C VAL A 823 -2.69 -43.91 33.51
N SER A 824 -2.35 -44.17 34.77
CA SER A 824 -1.30 -43.46 35.50
C SER A 824 -0.22 -44.39 36.04
N PHE A 825 0.99 -43.87 36.21
CA PHE A 825 2.18 -44.56 36.70
C PHE A 825 2.86 -43.72 37.79
N GLY A 826 3.50 -44.38 38.75
CA GLY A 826 4.21 -43.74 39.86
C GLY A 826 3.52 -43.88 41.24
N PRO A 827 3.92 -43.08 42.23
CA PRO A 827 5.03 -42.14 42.15
C PRO A 827 6.38 -42.88 42.08
N PHE A 828 7.35 -42.31 41.37
CA PHE A 828 8.74 -42.77 41.42
C PHE A 828 9.70 -41.58 41.63
N ASN A 829 10.93 -41.91 42.03
CA ASN A 829 12.00 -40.94 42.25
C ASN A 829 13.12 -41.17 41.22
N LEU A 830 13.66 -40.10 40.66
CA LEU A 830 14.74 -40.13 39.67
C LEU A 830 15.94 -39.33 40.18
N ALA A 831 17.08 -40.00 40.38
CA ALA A 831 18.36 -39.33 40.57
C ALA A 831 18.82 -38.63 39.27
N PRO A 832 19.76 -37.67 39.33
CA PRO A 832 20.32 -37.04 38.12
C PRO A 832 20.76 -38.06 37.08
N GLY A 833 20.26 -37.92 35.84
CA GLY A 833 20.54 -38.84 34.73
C GLY A 833 19.87 -40.22 34.81
N ALA A 834 19.16 -40.54 35.90
CA ALA A 834 18.42 -41.80 36.01
C ALA A 834 17.16 -41.74 35.13
N SER A 835 16.76 -42.92 34.63
CA SER A 835 15.56 -43.09 33.83
C SER A 835 14.56 -44.06 34.46
N ARG A 836 13.29 -43.90 34.12
CA ARG A 836 12.22 -44.86 34.42
C ARG A 836 11.46 -45.20 33.14
N GLU A 837 11.40 -46.49 32.82
CA GLU A 837 10.53 -46.98 31.75
C GLU A 837 9.08 -47.09 32.24
N ILE A 838 8.16 -46.68 31.37
CA ILE A 838 6.74 -46.96 31.44
C ILE A 838 6.26 -47.44 30.07
N ALA A 839 5.30 -48.36 30.05
CA ALA A 839 4.72 -48.85 28.81
C ALA A 839 3.23 -49.18 28.98
N PHE A 840 2.47 -48.93 27.93
CA PHE A 840 1.07 -49.30 27.78
C PHE A 840 0.74 -49.65 26.33
N ALA A 841 -0.34 -50.40 26.10
CA ALA A 841 -0.87 -50.67 24.78
C ALA A 841 -2.18 -49.92 24.58
N LEU A 842 -2.36 -49.36 23.37
CA LEU A 842 -3.64 -48.87 22.86
C LEU A 842 -4.24 -49.97 22.00
N VAL A 843 -5.47 -50.40 22.30
CA VAL A 843 -6.06 -51.61 21.76
C VAL A 843 -7.47 -51.33 21.26
N MET A 844 -7.83 -51.87 20.10
CA MET A 844 -9.16 -51.73 19.50
C MET A 844 -9.79 -53.09 19.19
N GLY A 845 -11.11 -53.20 19.22
CA GLY A 845 -11.83 -54.40 18.80
C GLY A 845 -13.34 -54.19 18.66
N GLU A 846 -14.04 -55.10 17.98
CA GLU A 846 -15.51 -55.03 17.80
C GLU A 846 -16.27 -55.78 18.90
N SER A 847 -15.56 -56.56 19.71
CA SER A 847 -16.10 -57.26 20.86
C SER A 847 -15.11 -57.26 22.02
N LEU A 848 -15.61 -57.39 23.25
CA LEU A 848 -14.75 -57.51 24.43
C LEU A 848 -13.75 -58.67 24.30
N GLY A 849 -14.16 -59.80 23.71
CA GLY A 849 -13.28 -60.94 23.50
C GLY A 849 -12.13 -60.66 22.51
N GLU A 850 -12.39 -59.90 21.45
CA GLU A 850 -11.36 -59.48 20.49
C GLU A 850 -10.41 -58.45 21.13
N LEU A 851 -10.96 -57.45 21.82
CA LEU A 851 -10.18 -56.45 22.55
C LEU A 851 -9.23 -57.09 23.56
N GLN A 852 -9.73 -58.05 24.35
CA GLN A 852 -8.92 -58.82 25.30
C GLN A 852 -7.84 -59.67 24.62
N ALA A 853 -8.13 -60.24 23.44
CA ALA A 853 -7.16 -61.02 22.68
C ALA A 853 -6.00 -60.15 22.15
N TYR A 854 -6.30 -58.97 21.62
CA TYR A 854 -5.26 -58.01 21.20
C TYR A 854 -4.47 -57.48 22.40
N ALA A 855 -5.12 -57.17 23.51
CA ALA A 855 -4.44 -56.76 24.75
C ALA A 855 -3.46 -57.86 25.21
N PHE A 856 -3.92 -59.12 25.26
CA PHE A 856 -3.05 -60.25 25.59
C PHE A 856 -1.81 -60.34 24.68
N ARG A 857 -2.01 -60.20 23.36
CA ARG A 857 -0.91 -60.24 22.38
C ARG A 857 0.04 -59.05 22.49
N ALA A 858 -0.47 -57.85 22.77
CA ALA A 858 0.37 -56.68 23.03
C ALA A 858 1.32 -56.92 24.20
N LYS A 859 0.82 -57.56 25.26
CA LYS A 859 1.63 -57.95 26.41
C LYS A 859 2.67 -59.02 26.06
N GLU A 860 2.34 -60.01 25.24
CA GLU A 860 3.31 -61.00 24.75
C GLU A 860 4.43 -60.35 23.93
N LYS A 861 4.09 -59.47 22.98
CA LYS A 861 5.07 -58.72 22.18
C LYS A 861 5.99 -57.87 23.05
N TYR A 862 5.43 -57.16 24.03
CA TYR A 862 6.21 -56.38 24.98
C TYR A 862 7.22 -57.23 25.75
N ASN A 863 6.80 -58.40 26.26
CA ASN A 863 7.69 -59.29 27.00
C ASN A 863 8.83 -59.84 26.12
N ILE A 864 8.54 -60.21 24.86
CA ILE A 864 9.55 -60.67 23.90
C ILE A 864 10.59 -59.56 23.64
N MET A 865 10.13 -58.31 23.45
CA MET A 865 11.03 -57.17 23.29
C MET A 865 11.93 -56.97 24.51
N THR A 866 11.42 -57.19 25.73
CA THR A 866 12.23 -57.03 26.95
C THR A 866 13.23 -58.18 27.18
N ASP A 867 12.92 -59.40 26.72
CA ASP A 867 13.79 -60.57 26.87
C ASP A 867 14.99 -60.58 25.90
N ILE A 868 14.89 -59.89 24.77
CA ILE A 868 16.00 -59.72 23.81
C ILE A 868 17.02 -58.67 24.32
N ILE A 869 16.63 -57.78 25.24
CA ILE A 869 17.48 -56.72 25.82
C ILE A 869 18.23 -57.22 27.07
N ILE A 870 18.76 -58.45 27.03
CA ILE A 870 19.93 -58.83 27.85
C ILE A 870 20.94 -59.59 26.98
N GLN A 871 21.26 -59.09 25.78
CA GLN A 871 22.58 -59.32 25.20
C GLN A 871 23.06 -58.05 24.49
N ASN A 872 24.15 -57.50 25.01
CA ASN A 872 25.06 -56.53 24.42
C ASN A 872 24.65 -55.92 23.06
N ARG A 873 24.59 -54.58 22.99
CA ARG A 873 24.96 -53.88 21.75
C ARG A 873 26.34 -54.38 21.33
N ILE A 874 26.39 -55.39 20.46
CA ILE A 874 27.62 -55.80 19.82
C ILE A 874 27.88 -54.69 18.81
N LEU A 875 28.79 -53.78 19.17
CA LEU A 875 29.38 -52.88 18.18
C LEU A 875 29.88 -53.73 17.01
N PRO A 876 29.57 -53.35 15.76
CA PRO A 876 30.04 -54.10 14.60
C PRO A 876 31.55 -54.28 14.67
N ARG A 877 32.02 -55.51 14.41
CA ARG A 877 33.47 -55.81 14.46
C ARG A 877 34.19 -55.43 13.17
N ASP A 878 33.44 -55.28 12.08
CA ASP A 878 33.97 -55.12 10.73
C ASP A 878 33.22 -53.99 10.01
N PHE A 879 33.96 -53.17 9.26
CA PHE A 879 33.41 -52.23 8.28
C PHE A 879 32.71 -52.99 7.15
N THR A 880 31.39 -52.85 7.02
CA THR A 880 30.60 -53.62 6.05
C THR A 880 29.53 -52.77 5.37
N LEU A 881 29.47 -52.76 4.04
CA LEU A 881 28.35 -52.22 3.27
C LEU A 881 27.39 -53.37 2.94
N HIS A 882 26.11 -53.25 3.31
CA HIS A 882 25.10 -54.29 3.06
C HIS A 882 24.43 -54.13 1.70
N GLN A 883 23.75 -55.19 1.25
CA GLN A 883 22.90 -55.13 0.06
C GLN A 883 21.68 -54.24 0.34
N ASN A 884 21.41 -53.27 -0.52
CA ASN A 884 20.25 -52.38 -0.41
C ASN A 884 18.94 -53.19 -0.50
N TYR A 885 17.91 -52.73 0.21
CA TYR A 885 16.59 -53.38 0.22
C TYR A 885 15.46 -52.35 0.14
N PRO A 886 14.43 -52.57 -0.70
CA PRO A 886 14.33 -53.65 -1.69
C PRO A 886 15.38 -53.51 -2.82
N ASN A 887 15.68 -54.60 -3.52
CA ASN A 887 16.49 -54.60 -4.75
C ASN A 887 16.02 -55.77 -5.65
N PRO A 888 15.34 -55.52 -6.79
CA PRO A 888 15.09 -54.22 -7.40
C PRO A 888 14.13 -53.34 -6.59
N PHE A 889 14.16 -52.01 -6.78
CA PHE A 889 13.35 -51.04 -6.03
C PHE A 889 12.63 -50.03 -6.94
N ASN A 890 11.55 -49.42 -6.43
CA ASN A 890 10.75 -48.42 -7.13
C ASN A 890 10.09 -47.42 -6.14
N PRO A 891 10.41 -46.11 -6.19
CA PRO A 891 11.72 -45.54 -6.50
C PRO A 891 12.63 -45.50 -5.27
N VAL A 892 12.19 -45.99 -4.10
CA VAL A 892 12.87 -45.85 -2.81
C VAL A 892 13.57 -47.15 -2.37
N THR A 893 14.80 -47.06 -1.85
CA THR A 893 15.54 -48.17 -1.25
C THR A 893 16.37 -47.73 -0.04
N GLY A 894 16.50 -48.60 0.97
CA GLY A 894 17.38 -48.41 2.12
C GLY A 894 18.76 -49.02 1.88
N ILE A 895 19.82 -48.28 2.21
CA ILE A 895 21.21 -48.72 2.14
C ILE A 895 21.79 -48.79 3.56
N ARG A 896 22.03 -50.02 4.04
CA ARG A 896 22.60 -50.28 5.37
C ARG A 896 24.11 -50.41 5.33
N PHE A 897 24.80 -49.89 6.35
CA PHE A 897 26.23 -50.10 6.54
C PHE A 897 26.65 -50.10 8.02
N ASP A 898 27.72 -50.82 8.32
CA ASP A 898 28.30 -50.97 9.64
C ASP A 898 29.68 -50.30 9.71
N ILE A 899 29.91 -49.56 10.79
CA ILE A 899 31.17 -48.89 11.11
C ILE A 899 31.73 -49.50 12.39
N ASP A 900 32.95 -50.01 12.32
CA ASP A 900 33.64 -50.73 13.41
C ASP A 900 34.36 -49.79 14.41
N ARG A 901 34.68 -48.56 13.99
CA ARG A 901 35.28 -47.50 14.82
C ARG A 901 34.92 -46.11 14.29
N ALA A 902 34.96 -45.10 15.15
CA ALA A 902 34.64 -43.74 14.75
C ALA A 902 35.56 -43.23 13.61
N THR A 903 34.97 -42.79 12.49
CA THR A 903 35.69 -42.33 11.29
C THR A 903 34.81 -41.42 10.43
N GLN A 904 35.42 -40.63 9.54
CA GLN A 904 34.69 -39.99 8.44
C GLN A 904 34.18 -41.05 7.47
N VAL A 905 32.90 -40.95 7.08
CA VAL A 905 32.22 -41.88 6.18
C VAL A 905 31.51 -41.11 5.07
N GLU A 906 31.75 -41.51 3.82
CA GLU A 906 31.02 -41.04 2.65
C GLU A 906 30.28 -42.20 1.97
N LEU A 907 28.95 -42.10 1.84
CA LEU A 907 28.12 -42.99 1.02
C LEU A 907 27.63 -42.25 -0.23
N SER A 908 28.03 -42.72 -1.41
CA SER A 908 27.70 -42.09 -2.69
C SER A 908 27.14 -43.09 -3.70
N VAL A 909 26.22 -42.62 -4.55
CA VAL A 909 25.62 -43.37 -5.66
C VAL A 909 26.25 -42.97 -6.99
N PHE A 910 26.46 -43.93 -7.89
CA PHE A 910 27.12 -43.80 -9.18
C PHE A 910 26.30 -44.50 -10.28
N ASN A 911 26.31 -43.93 -11.48
CA ASN A 911 25.73 -44.56 -12.66
C ASN A 911 26.70 -45.59 -13.29
N THR A 912 26.27 -46.27 -14.35
CA THR A 912 27.09 -47.28 -15.07
C THR A 912 28.35 -46.72 -15.75
N LEU A 913 28.44 -45.40 -15.93
CA LEU A 913 29.63 -44.69 -16.44
C LEU A 913 30.60 -44.31 -15.32
N GLY A 914 30.30 -44.63 -14.06
CA GLY A 914 31.10 -44.25 -12.89
C GLY A 914 30.94 -42.79 -12.48
N GLN A 915 29.96 -42.07 -13.03
CA GLN A 915 29.69 -40.69 -12.62
C GLN A 915 28.87 -40.68 -11.33
N LYS A 916 29.28 -39.85 -10.37
CA LYS A 916 28.57 -39.66 -9.09
C LYS A 916 27.20 -39.00 -9.35
N VAL A 917 26.14 -39.67 -8.93
CA VAL A 917 24.74 -39.24 -9.03
C VAL A 917 24.35 -38.35 -7.85
N ILE A 918 24.65 -38.82 -6.63
CA ILE A 918 24.36 -38.13 -5.37
C ILE A 918 25.27 -38.69 -4.26
N THR A 919 25.58 -37.86 -3.27
CA THR A 919 26.16 -38.29 -1.98
C THR A 919 25.03 -38.30 -0.98
N LEU A 920 24.76 -39.47 -0.37
CA LEU A 920 23.64 -39.70 0.53
C LEU A 920 24.03 -39.49 2.00
N PHE A 921 25.32 -39.66 2.31
CA PHE A 921 25.87 -39.48 3.64
C PHE A 921 27.33 -39.02 3.50
N ASP A 922 27.72 -37.96 4.22
CA ASP A 922 29.10 -37.48 4.33
C ASP A 922 29.29 -36.83 5.70
N ASP A 923 29.59 -37.65 6.71
CA ASP A 923 29.74 -37.18 8.09
C ASP A 923 30.68 -38.08 8.91
N HIS A 924 31.03 -37.62 10.10
CA HIS A 924 31.77 -38.38 11.09
C HIS A 924 30.85 -39.35 11.82
N ALA A 925 30.98 -40.65 11.53
CA ALA A 925 30.16 -41.70 12.13
C ALA A 925 30.91 -42.36 13.30
N ALA A 926 30.22 -42.60 14.42
CA ALA A 926 30.71 -43.44 15.51
C ALA A 926 30.66 -44.94 15.13
N ALA A 927 31.23 -45.81 15.98
CA ALA A 927 31.06 -47.25 15.80
C ALA A 927 29.58 -47.64 15.96
N GLY A 928 28.97 -48.27 14.96
CA GLY A 928 27.55 -48.57 14.93
C GLY A 928 27.04 -48.96 13.55
N SER A 929 25.76 -49.33 13.49
CA SER A 929 25.03 -49.65 12.26
C SER A 929 24.17 -48.47 11.83
N TYR A 930 24.17 -48.17 10.54
CA TYR A 930 23.53 -47.01 9.92
C TYR A 930 22.67 -47.45 8.74
N GLU A 931 21.57 -46.73 8.47
CA GLU A 931 20.73 -46.91 7.29
C GLU A 931 20.43 -45.55 6.64
N VAL A 932 20.64 -45.46 5.33
CA VAL A 932 20.43 -44.24 4.55
C VAL A 932 19.54 -44.55 3.36
N VAL A 933 18.52 -43.73 3.14
CA VAL A 933 17.53 -43.95 2.08
C VAL A 933 17.93 -43.21 0.81
N TRP A 934 17.75 -43.86 -0.34
CA TRP A 934 17.78 -43.20 -1.65
C TRP A 934 16.41 -43.30 -2.32
N ASP A 935 15.90 -42.16 -2.78
CA ASP A 935 14.59 -41.98 -3.42
C ASP A 935 14.65 -42.03 -4.96
N GLY A 936 15.80 -42.40 -5.52
CA GLY A 936 15.98 -42.44 -6.98
C GLY A 936 16.14 -41.06 -7.62
N THR A 937 16.57 -40.04 -6.87
CA THR A 937 16.89 -38.70 -7.43
C THR A 937 18.40 -38.43 -7.53
N ASN A 938 18.77 -37.45 -8.35
CA ASN A 938 20.13 -36.91 -8.42
C ASN A 938 20.32 -35.70 -7.49
N ARG A 939 21.53 -35.14 -7.44
CA ARG A 939 21.87 -33.95 -6.63
C ARG A 939 21.01 -32.68 -6.85
N THR A 940 20.24 -32.61 -7.94
CA THR A 940 19.32 -31.49 -8.24
C THR A 940 17.85 -31.84 -7.93
N GLY A 941 17.59 -32.96 -7.25
CA GLY A 941 16.25 -33.45 -6.94
C GLY A 941 15.50 -34.03 -8.15
N GLN A 942 16.17 -34.25 -9.29
CA GLN A 942 15.54 -34.82 -10.48
C GLN A 942 15.63 -36.34 -10.44
N GLU A 943 14.52 -37.01 -10.74
CA GLU A 943 14.49 -38.47 -10.84
C GLU A 943 15.49 -39.01 -11.88
N VAL A 944 16.21 -40.06 -11.52
CA VAL A 944 17.12 -40.75 -12.44
C VAL A 944 16.39 -41.84 -13.24
N ALA A 945 16.96 -42.27 -14.36
CA ALA A 945 16.33 -43.28 -15.22
C ALA A 945 16.37 -44.69 -14.59
N SER A 946 15.39 -45.54 -14.91
CA SER A 946 15.44 -46.99 -14.56
C SER A 946 16.74 -47.60 -15.07
N GLY A 947 17.39 -48.40 -14.24
CA GLY A 947 18.67 -48.99 -14.61
C GLY A 947 19.51 -49.45 -13.43
N LEU A 948 20.70 -49.95 -13.77
CA LEU A 948 21.69 -50.40 -12.80
C LEU A 948 22.48 -49.21 -12.25
N TYR A 949 22.56 -49.12 -10.92
CA TYR A 949 23.38 -48.16 -10.20
C TYR A 949 24.33 -48.88 -9.26
N PHE A 950 25.39 -48.18 -8.87
CA PHE A 950 26.34 -48.64 -7.86
C PHE A 950 26.33 -47.66 -6.70
N TYR A 951 26.41 -48.16 -5.48
CA TYR A 951 26.61 -47.33 -4.30
C TYR A 951 27.87 -47.77 -3.59
N LYS A 952 28.63 -46.79 -3.11
CA LYS A 952 29.96 -46.97 -2.56
C LYS A 952 30.06 -46.27 -1.23
N LEU A 953 30.48 -47.02 -0.22
CA LEU A 953 30.84 -46.55 1.10
C LEU A 953 32.35 -46.36 1.17
N THR A 954 32.81 -45.22 1.65
CA THR A 954 34.23 -44.86 1.71
C THR A 954 34.57 -44.28 3.07
N THR A 955 35.68 -44.71 3.65
CA THR A 955 36.33 -44.10 4.80
C THR A 955 37.77 -43.75 4.43
N ALA A 956 38.53 -43.18 5.37
CA ALA A 956 39.96 -42.91 5.16
C ALA A 956 40.78 -44.18 4.88
N GLU A 957 40.33 -45.36 5.36
CA GLU A 957 41.12 -46.61 5.31
C GLU A 957 40.48 -47.72 4.48
N SER A 958 39.15 -47.67 4.25
CA SER A 958 38.40 -48.77 3.62
C SER A 958 37.38 -48.25 2.61
N SER A 959 37.03 -49.07 1.63
CA SER A 959 35.90 -48.79 0.76
C SER A 959 35.24 -50.05 0.22
N GLU A 960 33.91 -50.07 0.23
CA GLU A 960 33.10 -51.14 -0.34
C GLU A 960 32.11 -50.58 -1.36
N THR A 961 31.77 -51.37 -2.39
CA THR A 961 30.83 -50.99 -3.44
C THR A 961 29.88 -52.13 -3.72
N ARG A 962 28.59 -51.81 -3.86
CA ARG A 962 27.55 -52.76 -4.26
C ARG A 962 26.68 -52.19 -5.38
N LYS A 963 25.90 -53.07 -6.00
CA LYS A 963 25.01 -52.75 -7.12
C LYS A 963 23.55 -52.78 -6.69
N MET A 964 22.74 -51.92 -7.28
CA MET A 964 21.29 -51.83 -7.08
C MET A 964 20.56 -51.60 -8.41
N LEU A 965 19.33 -52.09 -8.52
CA LEU A 965 18.51 -51.99 -9.72
C LEU A 965 17.25 -51.16 -9.46
N LEU A 966 17.18 -49.97 -10.05
CA LEU A 966 15.98 -49.14 -10.04
C LEU A 966 15.06 -49.57 -11.19
N VAL A 967 13.80 -49.86 -10.87
CA VAL A 967 12.77 -50.26 -11.84
C VAL A 967 11.60 -49.30 -11.67
N LYS A 968 11.40 -48.36 -12.61
CA LYS A 968 10.17 -47.56 -12.69
C LYS A 968 9.01 -48.37 -13.24
#